data_AF-A0A970M6S9-F1
#
_entry.id   AF-A0A970M6S9-F1
#
_cell.length_a   1.000
_cell.length_b   1.000
_cell.length_c   1.000
_cell.angle_alpha   90.00
_cell.angle_beta   90.00
_cell.angle_gamma   90.00
#
_symmetry.space_group_name_H-M   'P 1'
#
loop_
_entity.id
_entity.type
_entity.pdbx_description
1 polymer ?
#
loop_
_entity_poly.entity_id
_entity_poly.type
_entity_poly.pdbx_seq_one_letter_code
_entity_poly.pdbx_strand_id
1 'polypeptide(L)'
;MLRTKKGKILQVSLLALGLLFGVACVDDNESFRPLSPGNNTDGTNNYNDANYDNNNNNNNLDSPWDNTGNNTVNNTGNNTGNNTGNNTGDNTGNNTGDNTGNDTGNNTGNDTGNNTTNNNNNTGNDTGNNNNTNNNNNNDSGDTGPRVGMFDVKRGGYVYAGDWKGYAWTSSGEVTGATITPNDFSQVTGLEDKLCVNGSLAQSYSSVGILGLNVNQAEGDNPPTLTWTPGAETGIYVNISNSGGSTIRLQVTAGGKDYCVAINNGANSVAWSEMRTECWETTGAAYDGITPITQVMLLVPGDEASKVSFNFCLNEIYPEGGGPVDTGTIDTGSPVDTETGTVDTGNPSTPVEGFNVVAGGFVEFGEFHGYAWTAGVGDNTTITPANFEAVKAGDDLCINGSVAAGTDYSALLGINLNQNAGADTPVNSVVPTSTGITVKVSSNNPPLRVQIQTADGNTRWCAPVGSTNTTILWSDFNTECWNNQGAYYKGEAIAQLMVQVPGAAAAQSYNFCLQGITTNAGSGQDTGSPTTCGVSGGTITGQTYTNVTDRFKSYDITIGGTGYRVQTNAWGPNASDGSQQMTIGGSGNVFTMNRQDASGSGVQTYPSVYRGKAQGDGTGTPNSQMPIQVSAINELCTGFSTNSLSASGKLVSTYDVYFTHNSNFTTGEPDVFLMVWLDRRDGFNPLSPSYECRNQAPAGVDSCPHGTVTVNGQLFYRFVGNNGSKPVISYLRATYTNSMNFDLKDFINDAVKNTSDLTNNMYLQSVQAGFEIMNGGAGLKVSDFYVLVNGK
;
A
#
# COMPACT_ATOMS: atom_id res chain seq x y z
N MET A 1 -74.37 -14.09 16.17
CA MET A 1 -73.84 -15.43 16.56
C MET A 1 -72.36 -15.21 16.86
N LEU A 2 -71.80 -15.18 18.08
CA LEU A 2 -71.87 -15.92 19.35
C LEU A 2 -71.08 -17.25 19.39
N ARG A 3 -70.08 -17.26 20.31
CA ARG A 3 -69.32 -18.33 20.99
C ARG A 3 -67.96 -18.72 20.37
N THR A 4 -66.77 -18.43 20.92
CA THR A 4 -66.09 -18.46 22.26
C THR A 4 -65.32 -19.75 22.60
N LYS A 5 -64.15 -19.53 23.26
CA LYS A 5 -63.25 -20.39 24.09
C LYS A 5 -61.91 -20.74 23.42
N LYS A 6 -60.71 -20.48 23.97
CA LYS A 6 -60.24 -20.13 25.34
C LYS A 6 -59.03 -19.18 25.26
N GLY A 7 -58.92 -18.27 26.23
CA GLY A 7 -57.66 -17.66 26.66
C GLY A 7 -57.28 -18.15 28.07
N LYS A 8 -56.03 -17.88 28.48
CA LYS A 8 -55.62 -17.36 29.80
C LYS A 8 -54.10 -17.09 29.84
N ILE A 9 -53.77 -15.84 30.15
CA ILE A 9 -52.49 -15.24 30.53
C ILE A 9 -52.45 -15.16 32.08
N LEU A 10 -51.33 -14.69 32.68
CA LEU A 10 -51.06 -14.24 34.07
C LEU A 10 -50.49 -15.33 35.02
N GLN A 11 -49.56 -15.08 35.98
CA GLN A 11 -48.86 -13.89 36.50
C GLN A 11 -47.78 -14.34 37.53
N VAL A 12 -46.64 -13.63 37.60
CA VAL A 12 -45.87 -13.09 38.76
C VAL A 12 -45.88 -13.84 40.12
N SER A 13 -44.70 -14.11 40.72
CA SER A 13 -44.23 -13.56 42.03
C SER A 13 -43.00 -14.25 42.64
N LEU A 14 -42.09 -13.39 43.11
CA LEU A 14 -41.11 -13.50 44.22
C LEU A 14 -41.36 -14.54 45.33
N LEU A 15 -40.28 -15.14 45.84
CA LEU A 15 -39.95 -15.40 47.27
C LEU A 15 -38.56 -16.08 47.32
N ALA A 16 -37.47 -15.40 47.66
CA ALA A 16 -37.02 -15.04 49.01
C ALA A 16 -36.99 -16.23 49.98
N LEU A 17 -35.78 -16.73 50.25
CA LEU A 17 -35.46 -17.44 51.48
C LEU A 17 -34.54 -16.52 52.29
N GLY A 18 -35.09 -15.90 53.34
CA GLY A 18 -34.35 -15.24 54.39
C GLY A 18 -34.45 -16.05 55.68
N LEU A 19 -33.35 -16.10 56.43
CA LEU A 19 -33.27 -16.40 57.85
C LEU A 19 -31.94 -15.79 58.35
N LEU A 20 -31.80 -15.12 59.50
CA LEU A 20 -32.63 -14.25 60.33
C LEU A 20 -31.75 -13.86 61.54
N PHE A 21 -31.89 -12.62 62.01
CA PHE A 21 -31.46 -12.04 63.29
C PHE A 21 -29.94 -11.82 63.52
N GLY A 22 -29.46 -10.68 64.04
CA GLY A 22 -30.04 -9.50 64.70
C GLY A 22 -28.91 -8.49 65.01
N VAL A 23 -29.05 -7.26 65.51
CA VAL A 23 -30.13 -6.46 66.10
C VAL A 23 -29.58 -5.03 66.32
N ALA A 24 -30.49 -4.05 66.21
CA ALA A 24 -30.57 -2.72 66.87
C ALA A 24 -29.75 -1.49 66.43
N CYS A 25 -30.55 -0.43 66.23
CA CYS A 25 -30.32 1.00 66.00
C CYS A 25 -29.74 1.78 67.21
N VAL A 26 -29.38 3.06 67.01
CA VAL A 26 -30.04 4.27 67.57
C VAL A 26 -29.35 5.56 67.02
N ASP A 27 -30.15 6.62 66.96
CA ASP A 27 -30.09 7.89 66.23
C ASP A 27 -29.04 8.97 66.61
N ASP A 28 -28.85 9.87 65.64
CA ASP A 28 -28.63 11.34 65.65
C ASP A 28 -27.84 12.05 66.78
N ASN A 29 -26.77 12.79 66.41
CA ASN A 29 -26.82 14.26 66.28
C ASN A 29 -25.48 14.88 65.85
N GLU A 30 -25.55 15.80 64.87
CA GLU A 30 -24.81 17.07 64.68
C GLU A 30 -23.28 17.15 64.93
N SER A 31 -22.44 17.90 64.21
CA SER A 31 -22.56 18.90 63.15
C SER A 31 -21.12 19.33 62.73
N PHE A 32 -21.03 20.21 61.71
CA PHE A 32 -19.84 20.94 61.19
C PHE A 32 -19.10 20.37 59.96
N ARG A 33 -19.69 20.71 58.81
CA ARG A 33 -19.02 21.27 57.62
C ARG A 33 -19.10 22.83 57.70
N PRO A 34 -18.61 23.67 56.76
CA PRO A 34 -17.66 23.48 55.64
C PRO A 34 -16.69 24.70 55.42
N LEU A 35 -15.97 24.67 54.27
CA LEU A 35 -15.64 25.79 53.35
C LEU A 35 -14.19 26.31 53.28
N SER A 36 -13.62 26.21 52.07
CA SER A 36 -12.64 27.14 51.48
C SER A 36 -13.38 28.46 51.10
N PRO A 37 -12.77 29.68 51.07
CA PRO A 37 -11.88 30.11 49.96
C PRO A 37 -10.87 31.25 50.33
N GLY A 38 -10.05 31.71 49.37
CA GLY A 38 -9.77 33.15 49.25
C GLY A 38 -8.31 33.65 49.15
N ASN A 39 -8.06 34.25 47.99
CA ASN A 39 -6.98 35.12 47.51
C ASN A 39 -6.44 36.24 48.45
N ASN A 40 -5.15 36.58 48.29
CA ASN A 40 -4.59 37.92 47.98
C ASN A 40 -3.54 38.57 48.92
N THR A 41 -2.55 39.17 48.24
CA THR A 41 -1.71 40.36 48.56
C THR A 41 -0.54 40.33 49.57
N ASP A 42 0.67 40.47 48.98
CA ASP A 42 1.58 41.63 49.08
C ASP A 42 2.49 41.81 50.31
N GLY A 43 3.73 42.25 50.07
CA GLY A 43 4.62 42.78 51.13
C GLY A 43 6.10 42.40 51.04
N THR A 44 6.83 43.07 50.15
CA THR A 44 8.29 43.24 50.13
C THR A 44 8.89 43.82 51.43
N ASN A 45 10.09 43.38 51.86
CA ASN A 45 11.33 44.18 52.07
C ASN A 45 12.26 43.71 53.22
N ASN A 46 13.54 43.56 52.84
CA ASN A 46 14.80 43.99 53.48
C ASN A 46 14.97 44.00 55.01
N TYR A 47 16.10 43.46 55.51
CA TYR A 47 17.38 44.17 55.81
C TYR A 47 18.34 43.19 56.55
N ASN A 48 19.57 43.01 56.04
CA ASN A 48 20.89 43.27 56.70
C ASN A 48 21.00 43.09 58.24
N ASP A 49 22.09 42.67 58.89
CA ASP A 49 23.52 42.56 58.58
C ASP A 49 24.24 42.08 59.87
N ALA A 50 25.53 41.74 59.73
CA ALA A 50 26.62 41.83 60.72
C ALA A 50 26.69 40.79 61.87
N ASN A 51 27.64 39.85 61.81
CA ASN A 51 29.09 39.94 62.14
C ASN A 51 29.38 39.60 63.61
N TYR A 52 30.24 38.62 63.86
CA TYR A 52 31.27 38.71 64.91
C TYR A 52 32.43 37.74 64.66
N ASP A 53 33.61 38.25 64.98
CA ASP A 53 34.94 37.91 64.48
C ASP A 53 35.73 37.01 65.47
N ASN A 54 36.93 36.58 65.03
CA ASN A 54 38.20 36.55 65.78
C ASN A 54 38.94 35.19 66.04
N ASN A 55 40.00 34.96 65.24
CA ASN A 55 41.43 34.63 65.57
C ASN A 55 41.84 33.46 66.50
N ASN A 56 42.74 32.54 66.05
CA ASN A 56 44.24 32.66 65.93
C ASN A 56 45.00 31.30 66.04
N ASN A 57 45.92 31.02 65.09
CA ASN A 57 47.31 30.44 65.13
C ASN A 57 47.76 29.38 66.20
N ASN A 58 48.70 28.42 66.00
CA ASN A 58 49.70 28.08 64.97
C ASN A 58 50.36 26.68 65.23
N ASN A 59 50.89 26.03 64.17
CA ASN A 59 52.10 25.16 64.02
C ASN A 59 52.31 23.75 64.67
N ASN A 60 52.20 22.72 63.80
CA ASN A 60 53.13 21.61 63.41
C ASN A 60 54.01 20.83 64.44
N LEU A 61 53.84 19.49 64.51
CA LEU A 61 54.87 18.42 64.29
C LEU A 61 54.31 16.98 64.52
N ASP A 62 54.55 16.11 63.53
CA ASP A 62 54.66 14.62 63.45
C ASP A 62 53.47 13.62 63.68
N SER A 63 53.39 12.69 62.72
CA SER A 63 52.46 11.54 62.45
C SER A 63 52.96 10.22 63.11
N PRO A 64 52.40 8.97 62.95
CA PRO A 64 51.33 8.47 62.04
C PRO A 64 50.37 7.35 62.59
N TRP A 65 49.46 6.86 61.71
CA TRP A 65 48.54 5.67 61.79
C TRP A 65 47.26 5.88 62.64
N ASP A 66 46.02 5.54 62.26
CA ASP A 66 45.41 4.73 61.18
C ASP A 66 43.87 4.96 61.27
N ASN A 67 43.22 5.51 60.22
CA ASN A 67 41.79 5.22 59.94
C ASN A 67 41.31 5.77 58.57
N THR A 68 41.63 5.06 57.48
CA THR A 68 40.93 5.18 56.17
C THR A 68 40.68 3.80 55.56
N GLY A 69 40.28 2.83 56.40
CA GLY A 69 40.21 1.42 56.01
C GLY A 69 38.82 0.79 55.89
N ASN A 70 37.70 1.49 56.15
CA ASN A 70 36.44 0.78 56.36
C ASN A 70 35.17 1.30 55.67
N ASN A 71 35.28 2.14 54.63
CA ASN A 71 34.12 2.47 53.78
C ASN A 71 34.40 2.47 52.27
N THR A 72 35.52 1.89 51.85
CA THR A 72 35.84 1.68 50.42
C THR A 72 35.85 0.19 50.04
N VAL A 73 35.75 -0.74 51.00
CA VAL A 73 35.94 -2.18 50.74
C VAL A 73 34.63 -2.93 50.47
N ASN A 74 33.46 -2.38 50.81
CA ASN A 74 32.19 -3.08 50.61
C ASN A 74 31.43 -2.73 49.31
N ASN A 75 31.93 -1.80 48.48
CA ASN A 75 31.28 -1.46 47.20
C ASN A 75 32.15 -1.72 45.95
N THR A 76 33.37 -2.25 46.12
CA THR A 76 34.24 -2.71 45.02
C THR A 76 34.22 -4.25 44.88
N GLY A 77 33.90 -4.97 45.95
CA GLY A 77 33.89 -6.44 45.97
C GLY A 77 32.73 -7.09 45.20
N ASN A 78 31.53 -6.48 45.19
CA ASN A 78 30.36 -7.08 44.53
C ASN A 78 30.23 -6.74 43.04
N ASN A 79 30.87 -5.66 42.55
CA ASN A 79 30.82 -5.27 41.13
C ASN A 79 32.02 -5.76 40.30
N THR A 80 33.07 -6.31 40.92
CA THR A 80 34.19 -6.92 40.19
C THR A 80 34.01 -8.44 40.04
N GLY A 81 33.44 -9.12 41.04
CA GLY A 81 33.26 -10.59 41.01
C GLY A 81 32.22 -11.09 40.00
N ASN A 82 31.11 -10.37 39.80
CA ASN A 82 30.07 -10.81 38.85
C ASN A 82 30.37 -10.43 37.39
N ASN A 83 31.26 -9.46 37.14
CA ASN A 83 31.58 -8.99 35.79
C ASN A 83 32.83 -9.64 35.18
N THR A 84 33.69 -10.30 35.96
CA THR A 84 34.81 -11.10 35.41
C THR A 84 34.44 -12.56 35.17
N GLY A 85 33.50 -13.11 35.94
CA GLY A 85 33.01 -14.50 35.80
C GLY A 85 32.19 -14.75 34.52
N ASN A 86 31.28 -13.84 34.15
CA ASN A 86 30.46 -14.01 32.94
C ASN A 86 31.19 -13.63 31.64
N ASN A 87 32.19 -12.75 31.68
CA ASN A 87 32.85 -12.27 30.46
C ASN A 87 34.08 -13.09 30.02
N THR A 88 34.56 -14.03 30.85
CA THR A 88 35.65 -14.96 30.48
C THR A 88 35.11 -16.34 30.06
N GLY A 89 33.92 -16.72 30.51
CA GLY A 89 33.23 -17.95 30.11
C GLY A 89 32.68 -17.91 28.68
N ASP A 90 31.99 -16.82 28.31
CA ASP A 90 31.31 -16.75 27.01
C ASP A 90 32.24 -16.38 25.84
N ASN A 91 33.35 -15.67 26.08
CA ASN A 91 34.29 -15.28 25.02
C ASN A 91 35.37 -16.32 24.68
N THR A 92 35.58 -17.35 25.50
CA THR A 92 36.52 -18.44 25.18
C THR A 92 35.83 -19.65 24.55
N GLY A 93 34.52 -19.83 24.81
CA GLY A 93 33.70 -20.90 24.23
C GLY A 93 33.26 -20.63 22.78
N ASN A 94 32.81 -19.41 22.46
CA ASN A 94 32.29 -19.12 21.12
C ASN A 94 33.36 -18.86 20.05
N ASN A 95 34.56 -18.37 20.40
CA ASN A 95 35.60 -18.08 19.41
C ASN A 95 36.48 -19.28 19.02
N THR A 96 36.37 -20.43 19.71
CA THR A 96 37.10 -21.66 19.32
C THR A 96 36.21 -22.63 18.53
N GLY A 97 34.88 -22.53 18.67
CA GLY A 97 33.92 -23.38 17.95
C GLY A 97 33.58 -22.91 16.53
N ASP A 98 33.44 -21.60 16.31
CA ASP A 98 32.97 -21.08 15.02
C ASP A 98 34.07 -20.88 13.96
N ASN A 99 35.33 -20.71 14.38
CA ASN A 99 36.46 -20.51 13.45
C ASN A 99 37.17 -21.81 13.00
N THR A 100 36.73 -23.00 13.44
CA THR A 100 37.18 -24.27 12.83
C THR A 100 36.11 -24.96 11.98
N GLY A 101 34.85 -24.53 12.07
CA GLY A 101 33.74 -25.06 11.25
C GLY A 101 33.62 -24.41 9.87
N ASN A 102 33.93 -23.12 9.73
CA ASN A 102 33.59 -22.38 8.52
C ASN A 102 34.69 -22.36 7.44
N ASP A 103 35.97 -22.46 7.80
CA ASP A 103 37.09 -22.44 6.83
C ASP A 103 37.41 -23.80 6.20
N THR A 104 36.80 -24.90 6.68
CA THR A 104 36.94 -26.24 6.06
C THR A 104 35.79 -26.58 5.10
N GLY A 105 34.65 -25.87 5.18
CA GLY A 105 33.46 -26.15 4.37
C GLY A 105 33.37 -25.38 3.06
N ASN A 106 34.06 -24.24 2.93
CA ASN A 106 33.84 -23.32 1.81
C ASN A 106 34.94 -23.30 0.74
N ASN A 107 35.96 -24.15 0.85
CA ASN A 107 37.05 -24.24 -0.14
C ASN A 107 37.16 -25.61 -0.85
N THR A 108 36.08 -26.40 -0.86
CA THR A 108 35.98 -27.65 -1.64
C THR A 108 34.75 -27.74 -2.55
N GLY A 109 33.93 -26.68 -2.63
CA GLY A 109 32.69 -26.68 -3.42
C GLY A 109 32.72 -25.90 -4.74
N ASN A 110 33.76 -25.09 -5.02
CA ASN A 110 33.71 -24.13 -6.13
C ASN A 110 34.85 -24.19 -7.15
N ASP A 111 35.70 -25.23 -7.12
CA ASP A 111 36.78 -25.40 -8.10
C ASP A 111 36.93 -26.88 -8.52
N THR A 112 35.86 -27.54 -8.96
CA THR A 112 35.97 -28.72 -9.86
C THR A 112 34.69 -28.95 -10.67
N GLY A 113 34.69 -28.49 -11.93
CA GLY A 113 33.67 -28.81 -12.95
C GLY A 113 33.00 -27.55 -13.49
N ASN A 114 33.23 -27.08 -14.71
CA ASN A 114 33.87 -27.70 -15.85
C ASN A 114 34.23 -26.58 -16.85
N ASN A 115 35.51 -26.28 -17.01
CA ASN A 115 36.00 -25.60 -18.20
C ASN A 115 37.04 -26.52 -18.85
N THR A 116 36.57 -27.52 -19.60
CA THR A 116 37.30 -28.12 -20.73
C THR A 116 36.40 -29.15 -21.43
N THR A 117 35.74 -28.75 -22.52
CA THR A 117 35.79 -29.49 -23.80
C THR A 117 35.16 -28.69 -24.95
N ASN A 118 35.98 -28.51 -25.99
CA ASN A 118 35.64 -28.41 -27.42
C ASN A 118 34.98 -27.14 -27.98
N ASN A 119 35.88 -26.22 -28.30
CA ASN A 119 35.99 -25.58 -29.60
C ASN A 119 35.82 -26.56 -30.79
N ASN A 120 34.82 -26.35 -31.65
CA ASN A 120 34.91 -26.62 -33.10
C ASN A 120 33.71 -26.06 -33.88
N ASN A 121 34.01 -25.18 -34.85
CA ASN A 121 33.33 -24.92 -36.13
C ASN A 121 31.79 -24.82 -36.17
N ASN A 122 31.27 -23.67 -36.59
CA ASN A 122 31.13 -23.41 -38.03
C ASN A 122 30.85 -21.93 -38.35
N THR A 123 31.43 -21.50 -39.46
CA THR A 123 31.33 -20.22 -40.15
C THR A 123 30.05 -20.08 -40.97
N GLY A 124 29.57 -18.84 -41.13
CA GLY A 124 28.63 -18.37 -42.17
C GLY A 124 28.01 -17.04 -41.73
N ASN A 125 28.59 -15.88 -42.02
CA ASN A 125 28.60 -15.17 -43.30
C ASN A 125 27.24 -15.15 -44.00
N ASP A 126 26.50 -14.05 -43.85
CA ASP A 126 25.94 -13.36 -45.02
C ASP A 126 25.76 -11.86 -44.77
N THR A 127 26.57 -11.11 -45.51
CA THR A 127 26.38 -9.72 -45.91
C THR A 127 25.24 -9.59 -46.92
N GLY A 128 24.26 -8.75 -46.63
CA GLY A 128 23.18 -8.38 -47.55
C GLY A 128 22.86 -6.88 -47.49
N ASN A 129 23.57 -6.11 -48.31
CA ASN A 129 23.42 -4.70 -48.58
C ASN A 129 22.22 -4.45 -49.52
N ASN A 130 21.35 -3.45 -49.30
CA ASN A 130 21.25 -2.23 -50.14
C ASN A 130 19.97 -1.38 -49.88
N ASN A 131 20.18 -0.08 -50.03
CA ASN A 131 19.28 1.08 -50.01
C ASN A 131 17.90 0.95 -50.67
N ASN A 132 16.88 1.58 -50.06
CA ASN A 132 16.13 2.64 -50.75
C ASN A 132 15.58 3.68 -49.75
N THR A 133 15.99 4.93 -49.97
CA THR A 133 15.43 6.14 -49.37
C THR A 133 14.03 6.40 -49.91
N ASN A 134 13.04 6.62 -49.05
CA ASN A 134 12.14 7.75 -49.23
C ASN A 134 11.44 8.18 -47.95
N ASN A 135 11.44 9.50 -47.82
CA ASN A 135 10.95 10.35 -46.77
C ASN A 135 9.41 10.23 -46.64
N ASN A 136 8.90 9.99 -45.43
CA ASN A 136 7.72 10.68 -44.93
C ASN A 136 7.64 10.55 -43.41
N ASN A 137 7.67 11.71 -42.76
CA ASN A 137 7.30 11.90 -41.37
C ASN A 137 5.97 11.20 -41.09
N ASN A 138 5.96 10.27 -40.14
CA ASN A 138 4.88 10.24 -39.17
C ASN A 138 5.45 9.89 -37.80
N ASN A 139 5.21 10.83 -36.91
CA ASN A 139 5.38 10.74 -35.48
C ASN A 139 4.42 9.64 -35.01
N ASP A 140 4.93 8.47 -34.64
CA ASP A 140 4.14 7.48 -33.89
C ASP A 140 4.82 7.27 -32.54
N SER A 141 4.23 7.94 -31.58
CA SER A 141 4.51 7.90 -30.15
C SER A 141 4.35 6.48 -29.64
N GLY A 142 5.33 6.04 -28.87
CA GLY A 142 5.39 4.74 -28.21
C GLY A 142 4.06 4.35 -27.58
N ASP A 143 3.63 3.17 -27.98
CA ASP A 143 2.68 2.29 -27.34
C ASP A 143 2.78 2.33 -25.80
N THR A 144 1.70 2.77 -25.16
CA THR A 144 1.52 2.74 -23.69
C THR A 144 0.22 2.03 -23.32
N GLY A 145 -0.03 0.85 -23.89
CA GLY A 145 -1.00 -0.10 -23.35
C GLY A 145 -0.41 -0.94 -22.19
N PRO A 146 -1.19 -1.31 -21.16
CA PRO A 146 -0.73 -2.18 -20.09
C PRO A 146 -0.53 -3.62 -20.58
N ARG A 147 0.57 -4.26 -20.15
CA ARG A 147 0.80 -5.72 -20.32
C ARG A 147 -0.26 -6.48 -19.51
N VAL A 148 -1.05 -7.32 -20.15
CA VAL A 148 -1.87 -8.33 -19.47
C VAL A 148 -0.91 -9.45 -19.07
N GLY A 149 -0.50 -9.51 -17.80
CA GLY A 149 0.31 -10.63 -17.28
C GLY A 149 -0.54 -11.89 -17.32
N MET A 150 -0.08 -12.96 -17.97
CA MET A 150 -0.85 -14.20 -18.12
C MET A 150 -0.93 -15.01 -16.81
N PHE A 151 -0.22 -14.58 -15.76
CA PHE A 151 -0.24 -15.19 -14.43
C PHE A 151 -0.01 -14.15 -13.31
N ASP A 152 -1.01 -13.92 -12.47
CA ASP A 152 -0.98 -12.97 -11.34
C ASP A 152 -1.50 -13.63 -10.05
N VAL A 153 -0.78 -13.44 -8.94
CA VAL A 153 -1.20 -13.92 -7.61
C VAL A 153 -1.62 -12.75 -6.74
N LYS A 154 -2.88 -12.71 -6.32
CA LYS A 154 -3.42 -11.72 -5.37
C LYS A 154 -3.23 -12.13 -3.91
N ARG A 155 -3.47 -11.14 -3.04
CA ARG A 155 -3.57 -11.31 -1.59
C ARG A 155 -4.47 -12.50 -1.23
N GLY A 156 -4.05 -13.29 -0.26
CA GLY A 156 -4.75 -14.50 0.16
C GLY A 156 -4.57 -15.69 -0.79
N GLY A 157 -3.70 -15.57 -1.79
CA GLY A 157 -3.33 -16.67 -2.69
C GLY A 157 -4.32 -16.89 -3.84
N TYR A 158 -5.09 -15.88 -4.23
CA TYR A 158 -6.04 -15.98 -5.34
C TYR A 158 -5.35 -15.68 -6.68
N VAL A 159 -5.39 -16.62 -7.62
CA VAL A 159 -4.61 -16.57 -8.87
C VAL A 159 -5.50 -16.21 -10.06
N TYR A 160 -4.96 -15.42 -10.98
CA TYR A 160 -5.43 -15.24 -12.36
C TYR A 160 -4.39 -15.84 -13.30
N ALA A 161 -4.80 -16.67 -14.26
CA ALA A 161 -3.95 -17.56 -15.03
C ALA A 161 -4.55 -17.75 -16.43
N GLY A 162 -4.40 -16.75 -17.30
CA GLY A 162 -5.17 -16.64 -18.55
C GLY A 162 -6.68 -16.71 -18.27
N ASP A 163 -7.37 -17.68 -18.87
CA ASP A 163 -8.81 -17.90 -18.65
C ASP A 163 -9.14 -18.51 -17.28
N TRP A 164 -8.13 -18.95 -16.53
CA TRP A 164 -8.33 -19.54 -15.22
C TRP A 164 -8.25 -18.52 -14.10
N LYS A 165 -9.03 -18.75 -13.04
CA LYS A 165 -8.94 -18.04 -11.78
C LYS A 165 -9.35 -18.91 -10.59
N GLY A 166 -8.75 -18.67 -9.42
CA GLY A 166 -9.15 -19.32 -8.18
C GLY A 166 -8.04 -19.37 -7.13
N TYR A 167 -8.36 -19.85 -5.93
CA TYR A 167 -7.37 -19.93 -4.85
C TYR A 167 -6.34 -21.04 -5.11
N ALA A 168 -5.07 -20.68 -4.92
CA ALA A 168 -3.97 -21.62 -4.83
C ALA A 168 -4.01 -22.35 -3.49
N TRP A 169 -3.65 -23.63 -3.51
CA TRP A 169 -3.62 -24.49 -2.35
C TRP A 169 -2.43 -25.42 -2.42
N THR A 170 -2.05 -25.98 -1.26
CA THR A 170 -0.99 -26.99 -1.19
C THR A 170 -1.48 -28.24 -0.48
N SER A 171 -0.87 -29.39 -0.77
CA SER A 171 -1.12 -30.64 -0.06
C SER A 171 0.14 -31.49 -0.03
N SER A 172 0.48 -32.07 1.12
CA SER A 172 1.62 -32.99 1.28
C SER A 172 1.21 -34.47 1.29
N GLY A 173 -0.02 -34.80 0.87
CA GLY A 173 -0.58 -36.15 0.96
C GLY A 173 -0.80 -36.62 2.41
N GLU A 174 -1.45 -37.78 2.58
CA GLU A 174 -1.80 -38.31 3.93
C GLU A 174 -0.68 -39.15 4.58
N VAL A 175 0.48 -39.28 3.93
CA VAL A 175 1.58 -40.12 4.42
C VAL A 175 2.32 -39.43 5.55
N THR A 176 2.41 -40.10 6.70
CA THR A 176 3.11 -39.59 7.88
C THR A 176 4.58 -39.27 7.56
N GLY A 177 5.00 -38.04 7.84
CA GLY A 177 6.37 -37.56 7.61
C GLY A 177 6.58 -36.80 6.30
N ALA A 178 5.53 -36.62 5.48
CA ALA A 178 5.55 -35.69 4.37
C ALA A 178 5.31 -34.24 4.85
N THR A 179 6.03 -33.29 4.27
CA THR A 179 5.92 -31.85 4.58
C THR A 179 5.83 -31.02 3.30
N ILE A 180 5.12 -29.89 3.39
CA ILE A 180 5.10 -28.84 2.37
C ILE A 180 5.06 -27.48 3.08
N THR A 181 5.68 -26.47 2.50
CA THR A 181 5.71 -25.10 3.05
C THR A 181 5.69 -24.10 1.89
N PRO A 182 4.79 -23.09 1.91
CA PRO A 182 3.76 -22.88 2.94
C PRO A 182 2.64 -23.94 2.87
N ASN A 183 1.84 -24.08 3.95
CA ASN A 183 0.70 -25.02 3.99
C ASN A 183 -0.50 -24.51 3.17
N ASP A 184 -0.57 -23.20 2.94
CA ASP A 184 -1.53 -22.53 2.06
C ASP A 184 -0.93 -21.17 1.65
N PHE A 185 -1.60 -20.47 0.74
CA PHE A 185 -1.20 -19.14 0.29
C PHE A 185 -2.04 -18.01 0.90
N SER A 186 -2.78 -18.28 1.99
CA SER A 186 -3.58 -17.26 2.68
C SER A 186 -2.73 -16.11 3.25
N GLN A 187 -1.45 -16.38 3.49
CA GLN A 187 -0.47 -15.44 4.01
C GLN A 187 0.14 -14.52 2.93
N VAL A 188 -0.18 -14.71 1.65
CA VAL A 188 0.23 -13.79 0.59
C VAL A 188 -0.40 -12.42 0.86
N THR A 189 0.42 -11.41 1.17
CA THR A 189 -0.07 -10.08 1.57
C THR A 189 -0.10 -9.06 0.43
N GLY A 190 0.42 -9.41 -0.76
CA GLY A 190 0.56 -8.52 -1.91
C GLY A 190 0.38 -9.25 -3.25
N LEU A 191 0.67 -8.54 -4.36
CA LEU A 191 0.74 -9.16 -5.68
C LEU A 191 2.08 -9.88 -5.82
N GLU A 192 2.05 -11.19 -6.07
CA GLU A 192 3.25 -11.99 -6.35
C GLU A 192 3.24 -12.45 -7.81
N ASP A 193 4.44 -12.61 -8.39
CA ASP A 193 4.68 -13.06 -9.77
C ASP A 193 4.90 -14.57 -9.87
N LYS A 194 4.87 -15.29 -8.75
CA LYS A 194 5.07 -16.75 -8.66
C LYS A 194 4.53 -17.32 -7.36
N LEU A 195 4.30 -18.63 -7.34
CA LEU A 195 3.97 -19.39 -6.13
C LEU A 195 5.06 -20.41 -5.83
N CYS A 196 5.73 -20.30 -4.69
CA CYS A 196 6.83 -21.18 -4.33
C CYS A 196 6.45 -22.16 -3.21
N VAL A 197 6.83 -23.42 -3.36
CA VAL A 197 6.71 -24.45 -2.32
C VAL A 197 8.02 -25.23 -2.15
N ASN A 198 8.31 -25.61 -0.92
CA ASN A 198 9.37 -26.56 -0.62
C ASN A 198 8.90 -27.58 0.42
N GLY A 199 9.57 -28.73 0.48
CA GLY A 199 9.17 -29.79 1.41
C GLY A 199 9.96 -31.08 1.24
N SER A 200 9.56 -32.09 1.99
CA SER A 200 10.11 -33.43 1.92
C SER A 200 9.01 -34.46 1.98
N LEU A 201 9.01 -35.40 1.04
CA LEU A 201 8.11 -36.54 0.99
C LEU A 201 8.70 -37.74 1.74
N ALA A 202 7.82 -38.54 2.33
CA ALA A 202 8.22 -39.81 2.94
C ALA A 202 8.62 -40.82 1.85
N GLN A 203 9.38 -41.85 2.23
CA GLN A 203 9.78 -42.94 1.34
C GLN A 203 8.59 -43.85 1.05
N SER A 204 7.73 -43.44 0.11
CA SER A 204 6.50 -44.14 -0.28
C SER A 204 5.97 -43.57 -1.60
N TYR A 205 5.51 -44.43 -2.51
CA TYR A 205 4.80 -43.99 -3.72
C TYR A 205 3.46 -43.30 -3.42
N SER A 206 2.90 -43.47 -2.22
CA SER A 206 1.68 -42.78 -1.78
C SER A 206 1.96 -41.37 -1.27
N SER A 207 3.22 -40.98 -1.08
CA SER A 207 3.58 -39.63 -0.68
C SER A 207 3.58 -38.72 -1.90
N VAL A 208 2.92 -37.56 -1.83
CA VAL A 208 2.87 -36.58 -2.94
C VAL A 208 2.98 -35.16 -2.38
N GLY A 209 3.66 -34.28 -3.12
CA GLY A 209 3.71 -32.85 -2.82
C GLY A 209 2.99 -32.08 -3.91
N ILE A 210 1.98 -31.30 -3.56
CA ILE A 210 1.08 -30.67 -4.52
C ILE A 210 1.04 -29.16 -4.30
N LEU A 211 1.20 -28.41 -5.39
CA LEU A 211 0.80 -27.02 -5.52
C LEU A 211 -0.33 -26.98 -6.57
N GLY A 212 -1.54 -26.69 -6.13
CA GLY A 212 -2.73 -26.69 -6.98
C GLY A 212 -3.40 -25.33 -7.09
N LEU A 213 -4.17 -25.14 -8.16
CA LEU A 213 -5.07 -24.02 -8.37
C LEU A 213 -6.49 -24.56 -8.55
N ASN A 214 -7.43 -23.98 -7.82
CA ASN A 214 -8.84 -24.16 -8.16
C ASN A 214 -9.15 -23.39 -9.44
N VAL A 215 -9.94 -23.98 -10.34
CA VAL A 215 -10.31 -23.34 -11.60
C VAL A 215 -11.70 -22.74 -11.49
N ASN A 216 -11.90 -21.57 -12.08
CA ASN A 216 -13.14 -20.78 -12.07
C ASN A 216 -13.75 -20.56 -10.67
N GLN A 217 -12.96 -20.61 -9.61
CA GLN A 217 -13.45 -20.34 -8.26
C GLN A 217 -13.59 -18.83 -8.07
N ALA A 218 -14.74 -18.34 -7.58
CA ALA A 218 -14.92 -16.93 -7.26
C ALA A 218 -14.06 -16.49 -6.06
N GLU A 219 -13.87 -15.19 -5.86
CA GLU A 219 -13.19 -14.66 -4.68
C GLU A 219 -14.16 -14.59 -3.48
N GLY A 220 -13.70 -14.97 -2.28
CA GLY A 220 -14.50 -14.91 -1.05
C GLY A 220 -14.28 -16.08 -0.08
N ASP A 221 -15.09 -16.13 0.98
CA ASP A 221 -15.02 -17.18 2.01
C ASP A 221 -15.65 -18.49 1.51
N ASN A 222 -14.81 -19.47 1.17
CA ASN A 222 -15.18 -20.82 0.73
C ASN A 222 -16.21 -20.90 -0.43
N PRO A 223 -15.99 -20.18 -1.55
CA PRO A 223 -16.86 -20.22 -2.71
C PRO A 223 -16.77 -21.58 -3.41
N PRO A 224 -17.87 -22.04 -4.04
CA PRO A 224 -17.87 -23.32 -4.75
C PRO A 224 -16.82 -23.31 -5.86
N THR A 225 -16.05 -24.40 -5.96
CA THR A 225 -15.19 -24.64 -7.12
C THR A 225 -16.11 -24.87 -8.32
N LEU A 226 -15.89 -24.10 -9.38
CA LEU A 226 -16.61 -24.28 -10.64
C LEU A 226 -15.75 -25.09 -11.60
N THR A 227 -16.32 -25.43 -12.74
CA THR A 227 -15.61 -26.12 -13.81
C THR A 227 -15.26 -25.13 -14.92
N TRP A 228 -14.17 -25.40 -15.63
CA TRP A 228 -13.81 -24.71 -16.86
C TRP A 228 -13.78 -25.72 -18.00
N THR A 229 -14.42 -25.39 -19.11
CA THR A 229 -14.46 -26.26 -20.30
C THR A 229 -13.57 -25.64 -21.34
N PRO A 230 -12.58 -26.37 -21.89
CA PRO A 230 -11.77 -25.81 -22.97
C PRO A 230 -12.65 -25.48 -24.18
N GLY A 231 -12.42 -24.30 -24.75
CA GLY A 231 -13.05 -23.81 -25.97
C GLY A 231 -12.14 -24.04 -27.17
N ALA A 232 -11.34 -23.04 -27.53
CA ALA A 232 -10.42 -23.09 -28.68
C ALA A 232 -9.00 -23.55 -28.30
N GLU A 233 -8.73 -23.69 -27.00
CA GLU A 233 -7.41 -23.98 -26.45
C GLU A 233 -7.02 -25.42 -26.76
N THR A 234 -5.75 -25.64 -27.12
CA THR A 234 -5.22 -26.95 -27.51
C THR A 234 -4.34 -27.59 -26.44
N GLY A 235 -4.03 -26.87 -25.35
CA GLY A 235 -3.12 -27.31 -24.30
C GLY A 235 -3.03 -26.37 -23.10
N ILE A 236 -1.95 -26.54 -22.33
CA ILE A 236 -1.56 -25.71 -21.19
C ILE A 236 -0.11 -25.29 -21.37
N TYR A 237 0.14 -23.99 -21.26
CA TYR A 237 1.49 -23.50 -21.01
C TYR A 237 1.77 -23.50 -19.51
N VAL A 238 2.96 -23.94 -19.11
CA VAL A 238 3.43 -23.89 -17.71
C VAL A 238 4.92 -23.62 -17.62
N ASN A 239 5.30 -22.63 -16.80
CA ASN A 239 6.69 -22.29 -16.51
C ASN A 239 6.99 -22.48 -15.02
N ILE A 240 8.04 -23.25 -14.73
CA ILE A 240 8.45 -23.54 -13.35
C ILE A 240 9.94 -23.25 -13.12
N SER A 241 10.27 -22.89 -11.88
CA SER A 241 11.64 -22.84 -11.37
C SER A 241 11.83 -24.00 -10.37
N ASN A 242 12.55 -25.06 -10.73
CA ASN A 242 12.71 -26.28 -9.93
C ASN A 242 14.14 -26.41 -9.38
N SER A 243 14.43 -25.61 -8.35
CA SER A 243 15.75 -25.62 -7.68
C SER A 243 16.02 -26.91 -6.89
N GLY A 244 14.98 -27.66 -6.51
CA GLY A 244 15.09 -28.92 -5.79
C GLY A 244 15.43 -30.12 -6.67
N GLY A 245 15.29 -30.02 -8.00
CA GLY A 245 15.65 -31.06 -8.95
C GLY A 245 14.78 -32.33 -8.90
N SER A 246 13.69 -32.33 -8.12
CA SER A 246 12.73 -33.44 -8.07
C SER A 246 11.94 -33.51 -9.38
N THR A 247 11.45 -34.69 -9.76
CA THR A 247 10.49 -34.81 -10.86
C THR A 247 9.21 -34.04 -10.52
N ILE A 248 8.66 -33.29 -11.48
CA ILE A 248 7.38 -32.58 -11.34
C ILE A 248 6.48 -32.99 -12.51
N ARG A 249 5.20 -33.18 -12.22
CA ARG A 249 4.16 -33.50 -13.19
C ARG A 249 3.09 -32.40 -13.19
N LEU A 250 2.63 -32.02 -14.37
CA LEU A 250 1.40 -31.24 -14.53
C LEU A 250 0.22 -32.21 -14.52
N GLN A 251 -0.83 -31.91 -13.77
CA GLN A 251 -2.06 -32.69 -13.69
C GLN A 251 -3.29 -31.79 -13.80
N VAL A 252 -4.31 -32.26 -14.53
CA VAL A 252 -5.67 -31.71 -14.51
C VAL A 252 -6.66 -32.79 -14.08
N THR A 253 -7.69 -32.39 -13.33
CA THR A 253 -8.79 -33.28 -12.97
C THR A 253 -10.02 -32.90 -13.79
N ALA A 254 -10.54 -33.84 -14.58
CA ALA A 254 -11.68 -33.63 -15.47
C ALA A 254 -12.59 -34.87 -15.50
N GLY A 255 -13.90 -34.67 -15.33
CA GLY A 255 -14.87 -35.78 -15.34
C GLY A 255 -14.60 -36.86 -14.29
N GLY A 256 -13.97 -36.52 -13.17
CA GLY A 256 -13.61 -37.47 -12.09
C GLY A 256 -12.39 -38.34 -12.40
N LYS A 257 -11.59 -37.98 -13.41
CA LYS A 257 -10.31 -38.62 -13.74
C LYS A 257 -9.19 -37.60 -13.69
N ASP A 258 -8.00 -38.07 -13.33
CA ASP A 258 -6.78 -37.27 -13.39
C ASP A 258 -6.04 -37.55 -14.69
N TYR A 259 -5.61 -36.49 -15.36
CA TYR A 259 -4.79 -36.53 -16.57
C TYR A 259 -3.52 -35.76 -16.32
N CYS A 260 -2.39 -36.29 -16.78
CA CYS A 260 -1.10 -35.88 -16.22
C CYS A 260 0.02 -36.14 -17.22
N VAL A 261 1.08 -35.35 -17.11
CA VAL A 261 2.29 -35.43 -17.94
C VAL A 261 3.51 -35.00 -17.11
N ALA A 262 4.68 -35.55 -17.41
CA ALA A 262 5.93 -35.05 -16.83
C ALA A 262 6.34 -33.73 -17.51
N ILE A 263 6.81 -32.76 -16.71
CA ILE A 263 7.29 -31.47 -17.22
C ILE A 263 8.74 -31.23 -16.79
N ASN A 264 9.45 -30.43 -17.57
CA ASN A 264 10.83 -30.05 -17.29
C ASN A 264 10.90 -28.74 -16.52
N ASN A 265 12.07 -28.43 -15.94
CA ASN A 265 12.34 -27.11 -15.40
C ASN A 265 12.29 -26.05 -16.53
N GLY A 266 11.75 -24.87 -16.25
CA GLY A 266 11.50 -23.81 -17.23
C GLY A 266 10.13 -23.91 -17.90
N ALA A 267 10.01 -23.34 -19.09
CA ALA A 267 8.79 -23.29 -19.88
C ALA A 267 8.46 -24.64 -20.54
N ASN A 268 7.18 -25.02 -20.50
CA ASN A 268 6.63 -26.21 -21.14
C ASN A 268 5.28 -25.85 -21.77
N SER A 269 5.08 -26.26 -23.02
CA SER A 269 3.75 -26.27 -23.66
C SER A 269 3.28 -27.71 -23.76
N VAL A 270 2.12 -27.99 -23.17
CA VAL A 270 1.56 -29.34 -23.02
C VAL A 270 0.25 -29.40 -23.77
N ALA A 271 0.21 -30.14 -24.87
CA ALA A 271 -1.04 -30.35 -25.60
C ALA A 271 -2.01 -31.24 -24.80
N TRP A 272 -3.32 -31.03 -24.96
CA TRP A 272 -4.35 -31.89 -24.35
C TRP A 272 -4.12 -33.38 -24.65
N SER A 273 -3.66 -33.67 -25.87
CA SER A 273 -3.35 -35.02 -26.33
C SER A 273 -2.16 -35.70 -25.62
N GLU A 274 -1.33 -34.93 -24.93
CA GLU A 274 -0.17 -35.41 -24.17
C GLU A 274 -0.54 -35.75 -22.72
N MET A 275 -1.63 -35.20 -22.20
CA MET A 275 -2.10 -35.49 -20.84
C MET A 275 -2.83 -36.84 -20.81
N ARG A 276 -2.34 -37.80 -20.02
CA ARG A 276 -2.83 -39.19 -20.00
C ARG A 276 -3.41 -39.58 -18.64
N THR A 277 -4.38 -40.49 -18.62
CA THR A 277 -4.96 -41.03 -17.36
C THR A 277 -4.01 -41.93 -16.56
N GLU A 278 -2.99 -42.49 -17.20
CA GLU A 278 -1.97 -43.29 -16.51
C GLU A 278 -0.74 -42.41 -16.27
N CYS A 279 -0.77 -41.64 -15.18
CA CYS A 279 0.23 -40.59 -14.91
C CYS A 279 1.69 -41.05 -14.97
N TRP A 280 1.97 -42.33 -14.77
CA TRP A 280 3.31 -42.82 -14.53
C TRP A 280 3.96 -43.40 -15.79
N GLU A 281 3.18 -43.63 -16.84
CA GLU A 281 3.59 -44.29 -18.08
C GLU A 281 3.11 -43.47 -19.30
N THR A 282 3.45 -43.90 -20.51
CA THR A 282 2.94 -43.27 -21.76
C THR A 282 1.62 -43.89 -22.24
N THR A 283 1.05 -44.79 -21.45
CA THR A 283 -0.20 -45.51 -21.70
C THR A 283 -1.42 -44.74 -21.15
N GLY A 284 -2.64 -45.25 -21.36
CA GLY A 284 -3.87 -44.57 -20.92
C GLY A 284 -4.52 -43.63 -21.95
N ALA A 285 -5.74 -43.18 -21.61
CA ALA A 285 -6.54 -42.31 -22.47
C ALA A 285 -6.02 -40.87 -22.41
N ALA A 286 -5.94 -40.22 -23.57
CA ALA A 286 -5.66 -38.78 -23.64
C ALA A 286 -6.86 -37.98 -23.13
N TYR A 287 -6.60 -36.81 -22.56
CA TYR A 287 -7.65 -35.82 -22.32
C TYR A 287 -8.28 -35.39 -23.66
N ASP A 288 -9.60 -35.30 -23.68
CA ASP A 288 -10.38 -35.11 -24.91
C ASP A 288 -10.49 -33.64 -25.36
N GLY A 289 -9.96 -32.71 -24.56
CA GLY A 289 -10.02 -31.28 -24.83
C GLY A 289 -11.41 -30.66 -24.64
N ILE A 290 -12.38 -31.40 -24.10
CA ILE A 290 -13.78 -30.92 -23.98
C ILE A 290 -14.45 -31.29 -22.64
N THR A 291 -13.93 -32.26 -21.90
CA THR A 291 -14.49 -32.65 -20.60
C THR A 291 -14.16 -31.57 -19.55
N PRO A 292 -15.13 -30.96 -18.85
CA PRO A 292 -14.85 -29.85 -17.94
C PRO A 292 -13.79 -30.17 -16.88
N ILE A 293 -12.79 -29.29 -16.78
CA ILE A 293 -11.69 -29.30 -15.82
C ILE A 293 -12.14 -28.65 -14.52
N THR A 294 -11.84 -29.27 -13.39
CA THR A 294 -12.17 -28.74 -12.05
C THR A 294 -10.95 -28.20 -11.32
N GLN A 295 -9.78 -28.78 -11.58
CA GLN A 295 -8.53 -28.46 -10.89
C GLN A 295 -7.34 -28.63 -11.84
N VAL A 296 -6.33 -27.80 -11.63
CA VAL A 296 -5.00 -27.93 -12.24
C VAL A 296 -3.94 -27.88 -11.14
N MET A 297 -2.92 -28.73 -11.23
CA MET A 297 -1.92 -28.84 -10.17
C MET A 297 -0.56 -29.31 -10.68
N LEU A 298 0.48 -28.89 -9.97
CA LEU A 298 1.82 -29.43 -10.05
C LEU A 298 2.02 -30.45 -8.95
N LEU A 299 2.47 -31.65 -9.33
CA LEU A 299 2.63 -32.79 -8.44
C LEU A 299 4.08 -33.29 -8.44
N VAL A 300 4.66 -33.40 -7.24
CA VAL A 300 5.92 -34.09 -6.97
C VAL A 300 5.61 -35.50 -6.49
N PRO A 301 6.08 -36.56 -7.18
CA PRO A 301 5.91 -37.94 -6.72
C PRO A 301 6.85 -38.31 -5.58
N GLY A 302 6.37 -39.14 -4.68
CA GLY A 302 7.19 -39.88 -3.73
C GLY A 302 7.89 -41.08 -4.37
N ASP A 303 8.87 -41.63 -3.65
CA ASP A 303 9.71 -42.74 -4.09
C ASP A 303 9.81 -43.78 -2.97
N GLU A 304 9.72 -45.06 -3.29
CA GLU A 304 9.94 -46.15 -2.33
C GLU A 304 11.42 -46.42 -2.05
N ALA A 305 12.34 -45.95 -2.89
CA ALA A 305 13.77 -46.15 -2.67
C ALA A 305 14.39 -45.12 -1.73
N SER A 306 13.84 -43.90 -1.66
CA SER A 306 14.38 -42.81 -0.86
C SER A 306 13.35 -41.74 -0.51
N LYS A 307 13.68 -40.85 0.44
CA LYS A 307 12.90 -39.63 0.67
C LYS A 307 13.12 -38.66 -0.49
N VAL A 308 12.06 -38.00 -0.95
CA VAL A 308 12.14 -36.99 -2.01
C VAL A 308 12.04 -35.61 -1.40
N SER A 309 13.10 -34.80 -1.50
CA SER A 309 13.04 -33.36 -1.17
C SER A 309 12.73 -32.56 -2.43
N PHE A 310 11.92 -31.51 -2.30
CA PHE A 310 11.55 -30.64 -3.42
C PHE A 310 11.58 -29.18 -3.02
N ASN A 311 11.88 -28.32 -4.00
CA ASN A 311 11.83 -26.87 -3.89
C ASN A 311 11.60 -26.30 -5.29
N PHE A 312 10.38 -25.84 -5.53
CA PHE A 312 10.02 -25.28 -6.83
C PHE A 312 9.07 -24.09 -6.71
N CYS A 313 9.08 -23.25 -7.73
CA CYS A 313 8.10 -22.19 -7.93
C CYS A 313 7.33 -22.42 -9.22
N LEU A 314 6.02 -22.20 -9.17
CA LEU A 314 5.19 -21.97 -10.34
C LEU A 314 5.33 -20.50 -10.74
N ASN A 315 5.97 -20.24 -11.88
CA ASN A 315 6.17 -18.90 -12.39
C ASN A 315 4.99 -18.45 -13.27
N GLU A 316 4.40 -19.38 -14.02
CA GLU A 316 3.32 -19.07 -14.96
C GLU A 316 2.55 -20.33 -15.32
N ILE A 317 1.24 -20.24 -15.48
CA ILE A 317 0.40 -21.32 -16.04
C ILE A 317 -0.87 -20.73 -16.63
N TYR A 318 -1.29 -21.20 -17.82
CA TYR A 318 -2.55 -20.81 -18.45
C TYR A 318 -2.93 -21.77 -19.60
N PRO A 319 -4.22 -21.84 -19.99
CA PRO A 319 -4.65 -22.51 -21.22
C PRO A 319 -4.05 -21.87 -22.48
N GLU A 320 -3.49 -22.66 -23.39
CA GLU A 320 -2.86 -22.14 -24.64
C GLU A 320 -3.62 -22.57 -25.91
N GLY A 321 -3.77 -21.63 -26.85
CA GLY A 321 -4.41 -21.84 -28.15
C GLY A 321 -3.42 -22.05 -29.30
N GLY A 322 -2.64 -23.14 -29.27
CA GLY A 322 -1.94 -23.72 -30.43
C GLY A 322 -0.96 -22.86 -31.26
N GLY A 323 -0.63 -21.64 -30.85
CA GLY A 323 0.32 -20.72 -31.51
C GLY A 323 1.79 -21.01 -31.17
N PRO A 324 2.77 -20.35 -31.85
CA PRO A 324 4.19 -20.52 -31.54
C PRO A 324 4.47 -20.14 -30.08
N VAL A 325 5.08 -21.07 -29.37
CA VAL A 325 5.41 -21.00 -27.94
C VAL A 325 6.46 -19.92 -27.68
N ASP A 326 6.18 -18.99 -26.77
CA ASP A 326 7.23 -18.13 -26.21
C ASP A 326 8.14 -18.98 -25.32
N THR A 327 9.41 -19.03 -25.68
CA THR A 327 10.46 -19.75 -24.94
C THR A 327 11.38 -18.77 -24.19
N GLY A 328 10.97 -17.50 -24.08
CA GLY A 328 11.65 -16.46 -23.33
C GLY A 328 11.55 -16.64 -21.82
N THR A 329 12.61 -16.29 -21.09
CA THR A 329 12.62 -16.26 -19.62
C THR A 329 11.93 -14.98 -19.10
N ILE A 330 10.62 -14.83 -19.35
CA ILE A 330 9.76 -13.64 -19.19
C ILE A 330 9.56 -12.94 -20.54
N ASP A 331 8.36 -13.12 -21.14
CA ASP A 331 7.98 -12.44 -22.37
C ASP A 331 7.83 -10.94 -22.15
N THR A 332 8.38 -10.16 -23.06
CA THR A 332 8.15 -8.72 -23.16
C THR A 332 7.52 -8.31 -24.50
N GLY A 333 7.00 -9.25 -25.29
CA GLY A 333 6.34 -9.03 -26.58
C GLY A 333 4.80 -9.02 -26.50
N SER A 334 4.19 -8.28 -27.43
CA SER A 334 2.75 -8.07 -27.58
C SER A 334 2.14 -9.11 -28.53
N PRO A 335 0.94 -9.68 -28.30
CA PRO A 335 0.27 -10.50 -29.30
C PRO A 335 -0.57 -9.64 -30.24
N VAL A 336 -0.31 -9.83 -31.53
CA VAL A 336 -1.15 -9.38 -32.65
C VAL A 336 -2.46 -10.18 -32.61
N ASP A 337 -3.60 -9.52 -32.40
CA ASP A 337 -4.93 -10.09 -32.64
C ASP A 337 -5.32 -9.89 -34.12
N THR A 338 -5.44 -11.00 -34.84
CA THR A 338 -6.12 -11.06 -36.13
C THR A 338 -7.13 -12.20 -36.12
N GLU A 339 -8.29 -12.04 -35.46
CA GLU A 339 -9.50 -12.76 -35.88
C GLU A 339 -10.76 -11.90 -35.81
N THR A 340 -11.41 -11.79 -36.97
CA THR A 340 -12.71 -11.15 -37.17
C THR A 340 -13.85 -12.11 -36.85
N GLY A 341 -14.59 -11.83 -35.78
CA GLY A 341 -16.03 -12.06 -35.67
C GLY A 341 -16.50 -13.49 -35.33
N THR A 342 -16.95 -13.68 -34.09
CA THR A 342 -18.29 -14.21 -33.77
C THR A 342 -18.62 -13.93 -32.30
N VAL A 343 -19.91 -13.80 -32.02
CA VAL A 343 -20.51 -13.45 -30.72
C VAL A 343 -20.17 -14.49 -29.66
N ASP A 344 -19.60 -14.06 -28.52
CA ASP A 344 -19.56 -14.84 -27.28
C ASP A 344 -20.47 -14.19 -26.22
N THR A 345 -21.33 -15.02 -25.64
CA THR A 345 -22.34 -14.73 -24.63
C THR A 345 -21.94 -15.51 -23.38
N GLY A 346 -21.23 -14.89 -22.41
CA GLY A 346 -20.55 -15.72 -21.40
C GLY A 346 -20.06 -15.14 -20.06
N ASN A 347 -20.58 -14.00 -19.60
CA ASN A 347 -20.58 -13.49 -18.19
C ASN A 347 -19.23 -13.10 -17.49
N PRO A 348 -19.19 -11.94 -16.81
CA PRO A 348 -17.96 -11.18 -16.50
C PRO A 348 -17.63 -11.18 -15.00
N SER A 349 -16.35 -11.06 -14.65
CA SER A 349 -15.96 -10.68 -13.28
C SER A 349 -14.62 -9.95 -13.20
N THR A 350 -14.27 -9.18 -14.21
CA THR A 350 -13.19 -8.19 -14.13
C THR A 350 -13.81 -6.79 -14.25
N PRO A 351 -13.32 -5.79 -13.49
CA PRO A 351 -13.67 -4.40 -13.75
C PRO A 351 -13.36 -4.07 -15.20
N VAL A 352 -14.39 -3.73 -15.99
CA VAL A 352 -14.21 -3.31 -17.37
C VAL A 352 -13.59 -1.91 -17.32
N GLU A 353 -12.39 -1.75 -17.88
CA GLU A 353 -11.80 -0.42 -18.08
C GLU A 353 -12.57 0.29 -19.20
N GLY A 354 -13.55 1.11 -18.82
CA GLY A 354 -14.41 1.85 -19.74
C GLY A 354 -15.90 1.74 -19.42
N PHE A 355 -16.72 2.39 -20.24
CA PHE A 355 -18.18 2.31 -20.20
C PHE A 355 -18.64 1.34 -21.29
N ASN A 356 -19.01 0.13 -20.91
CA ASN A 356 -19.45 -0.91 -21.84
C ASN A 356 -20.96 -1.06 -21.78
N VAL A 357 -21.63 -0.87 -22.91
CA VAL A 357 -23.05 -1.16 -23.08
C VAL A 357 -23.17 -2.45 -23.86
N VAL A 358 -23.80 -3.46 -23.27
CA VAL A 358 -24.10 -4.74 -23.90
C VAL A 358 -25.50 -4.70 -24.50
N ALA A 359 -25.73 -5.53 -25.52
CA ALA A 359 -27.05 -5.68 -26.13
C ALA A 359 -28.12 -5.96 -25.06
N GLY A 360 -29.26 -5.27 -25.16
CA GLY A 360 -30.34 -5.34 -24.16
C GLY A 360 -30.20 -4.37 -22.99
N GLY A 361 -29.21 -3.46 -23.03
CA GLY A 361 -29.10 -2.35 -22.09
C GLY A 361 -28.43 -2.71 -20.76
N PHE A 362 -27.69 -3.83 -20.72
CA PHE A 362 -26.81 -4.14 -19.59
C PHE A 362 -25.54 -3.30 -19.70
N VAL A 363 -25.11 -2.69 -18.59
CA VAL A 363 -24.00 -1.74 -18.58
C VAL A 363 -22.94 -2.21 -17.58
N GLU A 364 -21.68 -2.05 -17.95
CA GLU A 364 -20.52 -2.35 -17.10
C GLU A 364 -19.58 -1.15 -17.11
N PHE A 365 -19.11 -0.74 -15.93
CA PHE A 365 -18.12 0.31 -15.79
C PHE A 365 -17.41 0.24 -14.45
N GLY A 366 -16.08 0.14 -14.47
CA GLY A 366 -15.30 0.03 -13.24
C GLY A 366 -15.76 -1.14 -12.39
N GLU A 367 -16.07 -0.88 -11.12
CA GLU A 367 -16.60 -1.90 -10.18
C GLU A 367 -18.12 -2.15 -10.30
N PHE A 368 -18.81 -1.46 -11.21
CA PHE A 368 -20.26 -1.48 -11.32
C PHE A 368 -20.75 -2.20 -12.56
N HIS A 369 -21.87 -2.91 -12.40
CA HIS A 369 -22.59 -3.57 -13.49
C HIS A 369 -24.10 -3.61 -13.21
N GLY A 370 -24.91 -3.53 -14.26
CA GLY A 370 -26.37 -3.72 -14.17
C GLY A 370 -27.18 -3.13 -15.33
N TYR A 371 -28.48 -3.35 -15.32
CA TYR A 371 -29.36 -2.90 -16.41
C TYR A 371 -29.66 -1.40 -16.32
N ALA A 372 -29.59 -0.73 -17.47
CA ALA A 372 -30.05 0.63 -17.66
C ALA A 372 -31.58 0.70 -17.75
N TRP A 373 -32.16 1.77 -17.23
CA TRP A 373 -33.59 2.01 -17.20
C TRP A 373 -33.92 3.50 -17.31
N THR A 374 -35.17 3.80 -17.60
CA THR A 374 -35.67 5.18 -17.71
C THR A 374 -36.89 5.40 -16.83
N ALA A 375 -37.03 6.57 -16.20
CA ALA A 375 -38.22 6.93 -15.46
C ALA A 375 -38.55 8.43 -15.55
N GLY A 376 -39.85 8.75 -15.60
CA GLY A 376 -40.36 10.11 -15.42
C GLY A 376 -40.95 10.27 -14.03
N VAL A 377 -40.50 11.29 -13.31
CA VAL A 377 -41.03 11.72 -12.00
C VAL A 377 -41.87 12.96 -12.21
N GLY A 378 -43.11 12.93 -11.72
CA GLY A 378 -44.09 13.99 -11.88
C GLY A 378 -45.00 13.82 -13.09
N ASP A 379 -46.18 14.43 -13.01
CA ASP A 379 -47.20 14.36 -14.07
C ASP A 379 -46.70 15.01 -15.37
N ASN A 380 -47.00 14.39 -16.51
CA ASN A 380 -46.64 14.86 -17.85
C ASN A 380 -45.12 14.97 -18.15
N THR A 381 -44.25 14.37 -17.32
CA THR A 381 -42.86 14.15 -17.72
C THR A 381 -42.80 13.04 -18.77
N THR A 382 -42.17 13.31 -19.91
CA THR A 382 -42.02 12.36 -21.02
C THR A 382 -40.57 11.91 -21.16
N ILE A 383 -40.37 10.65 -21.57
CA ILE A 383 -39.05 10.04 -21.84
C ILE A 383 -39.16 9.05 -22.99
N THR A 384 -38.17 9.04 -23.87
CA THR A 384 -38.07 8.11 -25.01
C THR A 384 -36.61 7.76 -25.24
N PRO A 385 -36.25 6.47 -25.35
CA PRO A 385 -37.11 5.28 -25.26
C PRO A 385 -37.62 5.03 -23.83
N ALA A 386 -38.57 4.09 -23.67
CA ALA A 386 -39.13 3.72 -22.36
C ALA A 386 -38.28 2.68 -21.60
N ASN A 387 -37.36 2.02 -22.30
CA ASN A 387 -36.34 1.10 -21.78
C ASN A 387 -35.18 1.00 -22.78
N PHE A 388 -34.13 0.26 -22.43
CA PHE A 388 -32.94 0.05 -23.29
C PHE A 388 -32.82 -1.38 -23.85
N GLU A 389 -33.91 -2.16 -23.88
CA GLU A 389 -33.90 -3.55 -24.36
C GLU A 389 -33.53 -3.65 -25.86
N ALA A 390 -33.78 -2.60 -26.63
CA ALA A 390 -33.47 -2.52 -28.05
C ALA A 390 -32.07 -1.95 -28.37
N VAL A 391 -31.30 -1.55 -27.34
CA VAL A 391 -29.96 -0.98 -27.52
C VAL A 391 -28.99 -2.08 -27.95
N LYS A 392 -28.09 -1.77 -28.89
CA LYS A 392 -27.06 -2.72 -29.35
C LYS A 392 -25.80 -2.56 -28.51
N ALA A 393 -24.95 -3.59 -28.54
CA ALA A 393 -23.66 -3.51 -27.88
C ALA A 393 -22.83 -2.34 -28.45
N GLY A 394 -22.25 -1.54 -27.56
CA GLY A 394 -21.45 -0.35 -27.87
C GLY A 394 -22.24 0.92 -28.17
N ASP A 395 -23.58 0.90 -28.18
CA ASP A 395 -24.40 2.09 -28.41
C ASP A 395 -24.40 3.02 -27.17
N ASP A 396 -24.45 4.34 -27.40
CA ASP A 396 -24.72 5.33 -26.35
C ASP A 396 -26.15 5.15 -25.78
N LEU A 397 -26.34 5.40 -24.49
CA LEU A 397 -27.68 5.40 -23.88
C LEU A 397 -28.35 6.77 -24.07
N CYS A 398 -29.16 6.90 -25.12
CA CYS A 398 -29.81 8.16 -25.48
C CYS A 398 -31.24 8.28 -24.95
N ILE A 399 -31.59 9.42 -24.33
CA ILE A 399 -32.96 9.77 -23.97
C ILE A 399 -33.34 11.18 -24.43
N ASN A 400 -34.59 11.35 -24.82
CA ASN A 400 -35.20 12.65 -25.08
C ASN A 400 -36.61 12.74 -24.52
N GLY A 401 -37.09 13.97 -24.31
CA GLY A 401 -38.43 14.22 -23.81
C GLY A 401 -38.56 15.61 -23.19
N SER A 402 -39.49 15.74 -22.26
CA SER A 402 -39.74 16.99 -21.53
C SER A 402 -40.04 16.73 -20.06
N VAL A 403 -39.46 17.53 -19.17
CA VAL A 403 -39.88 17.62 -17.77
C VAL A 403 -40.87 18.77 -17.65
N ALA A 404 -42.06 18.51 -17.11
CA ALA A 404 -43.09 19.52 -16.91
C ALA A 404 -42.66 20.58 -15.87
N ALA A 405 -43.38 21.70 -15.80
CA ALA A 405 -43.11 22.74 -14.81
C ALA A 405 -43.36 22.21 -13.38
N GLY A 406 -42.33 22.29 -12.53
CA GLY A 406 -42.33 21.79 -11.15
C GLY A 406 -40.90 21.46 -10.70
N THR A 407 -40.47 21.97 -9.54
CA THR A 407 -39.11 21.74 -9.03
C THR A 407 -38.89 20.32 -8.48
N ASP A 408 -39.97 19.60 -8.19
CA ASP A 408 -39.93 18.24 -7.65
C ASP A 408 -40.03 17.16 -8.76
N TYR A 409 -40.12 17.59 -10.03
CA TYR A 409 -40.22 16.70 -11.18
C TYR A 409 -38.85 16.38 -11.73
N SER A 410 -38.71 15.26 -12.44
CA SER A 410 -37.46 14.94 -13.13
C SER A 410 -37.61 13.83 -14.17
N ALA A 411 -36.70 13.79 -15.14
CA ALA A 411 -36.50 12.62 -15.99
C ALA A 411 -35.18 11.94 -15.61
N LEU A 412 -35.20 10.60 -15.57
CA LEU A 412 -34.10 9.78 -15.08
C LEU A 412 -33.64 8.80 -16.17
N LEU A 413 -32.34 8.81 -16.46
CA LEU A 413 -31.63 7.69 -17.07
C LEU A 413 -30.83 7.03 -15.95
N GLY A 414 -31.25 5.85 -15.52
CA GLY A 414 -30.64 5.12 -14.41
C GLY A 414 -29.92 3.86 -14.86
N ILE A 415 -28.98 3.41 -14.03
CA ILE A 415 -28.29 2.13 -14.12
C ILE A 415 -28.39 1.50 -12.73
N ASN A 416 -28.86 0.25 -12.68
CA ASN A 416 -28.75 -0.56 -11.47
C ASN A 416 -27.29 -0.93 -11.23
N LEU A 417 -26.88 -0.98 -9.97
CA LEU A 417 -25.52 -1.33 -9.58
C LEU A 417 -25.51 -2.75 -9.01
N ASN A 418 -24.38 -3.45 -9.20
CA ASN A 418 -24.16 -4.81 -8.73
C ASN A 418 -25.31 -5.79 -9.07
N GLN A 419 -25.90 -5.63 -10.26
CA GLN A 419 -26.94 -6.48 -10.80
C GLN A 419 -26.34 -7.37 -11.88
N ASN A 420 -26.40 -8.69 -11.70
CA ASN A 420 -25.86 -9.63 -12.68
C ASN A 420 -26.69 -9.65 -13.97
N ALA A 421 -26.07 -9.98 -15.10
CA ALA A 421 -26.78 -10.14 -16.36
C ALA A 421 -27.77 -11.32 -16.27
N GLY A 422 -28.97 -11.15 -16.83
CA GLY A 422 -30.03 -12.15 -16.85
C GLY A 422 -31.43 -11.56 -16.66
N ALA A 423 -32.45 -12.34 -16.99
CA ALA A 423 -33.83 -11.94 -16.74
C ALA A 423 -34.12 -11.93 -15.23
N ASP A 424 -34.80 -10.89 -14.76
CA ASP A 424 -35.27 -10.73 -13.37
C ASP A 424 -34.18 -10.89 -12.29
N THR A 425 -32.93 -10.53 -12.61
CA THR A 425 -31.84 -10.59 -11.64
C THR A 425 -31.98 -9.52 -10.56
N PRO A 426 -31.66 -9.84 -9.29
CA PRO A 426 -31.81 -8.90 -8.19
C PRO A 426 -30.82 -7.73 -8.31
N VAL A 427 -31.28 -6.53 -7.94
CA VAL A 427 -30.42 -5.36 -7.76
C VAL A 427 -29.83 -5.42 -6.36
N ASN A 428 -28.50 -5.50 -6.27
CA ASN A 428 -27.80 -5.53 -5.00
C ASN A 428 -27.22 -4.16 -4.67
N SER A 429 -26.76 -4.00 -3.42
CA SER A 429 -26.00 -2.81 -3.05
C SER A 429 -24.50 -3.09 -3.16
N VAL A 430 -23.74 -2.02 -3.35
CA VAL A 430 -22.27 -2.03 -3.41
C VAL A 430 -21.76 -0.78 -2.70
N VAL A 431 -20.69 -0.92 -1.94
CA VAL A 431 -19.96 0.22 -1.40
C VAL A 431 -18.88 0.56 -2.43
N PRO A 432 -18.92 1.76 -3.02
CA PRO A 432 -17.89 2.18 -3.96
C PRO A 432 -16.50 2.11 -3.33
N THR A 433 -15.58 1.42 -3.98
CA THR A 433 -14.15 1.42 -3.65
C THR A 433 -13.40 2.52 -4.40
N SER A 434 -14.04 3.10 -5.42
CA SER A 434 -13.56 4.23 -6.22
C SER A 434 -13.58 5.58 -5.45
N THR A 435 -13.01 6.69 -5.96
CA THR A 435 -13.14 8.05 -5.36
C THR A 435 -14.35 8.81 -5.85
N GLY A 436 -14.93 8.37 -6.95
CA GLY A 436 -16.00 9.07 -7.62
C GLY A 436 -16.24 8.46 -8.98
N ILE A 437 -16.84 9.27 -9.84
CA ILE A 437 -17.15 8.91 -11.22
C ILE A 437 -16.81 10.06 -12.16
N THR A 438 -16.51 9.74 -13.40
CA THR A 438 -16.49 10.69 -14.51
C THR A 438 -17.64 10.37 -15.43
N VAL A 439 -18.52 11.34 -15.65
CA VAL A 439 -19.74 11.21 -16.45
C VAL A 439 -19.61 12.05 -17.72
N LYS A 440 -19.78 11.39 -18.86
CA LYS A 440 -19.74 11.98 -20.20
C LYS A 440 -21.14 11.93 -20.83
N VAL A 441 -21.66 13.09 -21.19
CA VAL A 441 -22.97 13.27 -21.81
C VAL A 441 -22.85 14.08 -23.10
N SER A 442 -23.71 13.80 -24.08
CA SER A 442 -23.71 14.56 -25.35
C SER A 442 -24.23 16.00 -25.20
N SER A 443 -25.01 16.29 -24.16
CA SER A 443 -25.56 17.61 -23.86
C SER A 443 -25.75 17.77 -22.34
N ASN A 444 -25.40 18.94 -21.82
CA ASN A 444 -25.71 19.38 -20.45
C ASN A 444 -26.71 20.55 -20.46
N ASN A 445 -27.67 20.50 -21.39
CA ASN A 445 -28.70 21.51 -21.56
C ASN A 445 -30.08 20.83 -21.70
N PRO A 446 -31.00 21.01 -20.72
CA PRO A 446 -30.85 21.77 -19.47
C PRO A 446 -29.79 21.15 -18.54
N PRO A 447 -29.31 21.89 -17.51
CA PRO A 447 -28.28 21.40 -16.60
C PRO A 447 -28.68 20.09 -15.92
N LEU A 448 -27.83 19.07 -16.04
CA LEU A 448 -28.05 17.74 -15.50
C LEU A 448 -27.48 17.61 -14.08
N ARG A 449 -27.90 16.57 -13.38
CA ARG A 449 -27.33 16.12 -12.11
C ARG A 449 -27.05 14.64 -12.18
N VAL A 450 -26.11 14.16 -11.38
CA VAL A 450 -26.00 12.74 -11.09
C VAL A 450 -26.59 12.50 -9.71
N GLN A 451 -27.40 11.47 -9.58
CA GLN A 451 -27.96 11.00 -8.31
C GLN A 451 -27.52 9.57 -8.04
N ILE A 452 -27.18 9.28 -6.79
CA ILE A 452 -26.97 7.93 -6.25
C ILE A 452 -27.96 7.67 -5.12
N GLN A 453 -28.37 6.42 -4.94
CA GLN A 453 -29.32 6.07 -3.88
C GLN A 453 -29.13 4.67 -3.32
N THR A 454 -29.63 4.50 -2.09
CA THR A 454 -29.74 3.22 -1.39
C THR A 454 -30.78 2.32 -2.07
N ALA A 455 -30.71 1.00 -1.82
CA ALA A 455 -31.63 0.03 -2.43
C ALA A 455 -33.11 0.28 -2.14
N ASP A 456 -33.43 0.88 -0.99
CA ASP A 456 -34.80 1.27 -0.62
C ASP A 456 -35.27 2.59 -1.28
N GLY A 457 -34.36 3.30 -1.96
CA GLY A 457 -34.61 4.59 -2.58
C GLY A 457 -34.94 5.73 -1.60
N ASN A 458 -34.79 5.50 -0.28
CA ASN A 458 -35.14 6.46 0.77
C ASN A 458 -34.06 7.52 0.96
N THR A 459 -32.79 7.16 0.78
CA THR A 459 -31.67 8.10 0.88
C THR A 459 -31.08 8.33 -0.50
N ARG A 460 -30.96 9.60 -0.86
CA ARG A 460 -30.51 10.04 -2.19
C ARG A 460 -29.52 11.17 -2.02
N TRP A 461 -28.41 11.07 -2.74
CA TRP A 461 -27.45 12.15 -2.85
C TRP A 461 -27.33 12.54 -4.32
N CYS A 462 -27.07 13.80 -4.57
CA CYS A 462 -26.85 14.29 -5.92
C CYS A 462 -25.59 15.15 -6.02
N ALA A 463 -25.15 15.37 -7.25
CA ALA A 463 -24.09 16.31 -7.60
C ALA A 463 -24.39 16.93 -8.98
N PRO A 464 -24.07 18.21 -9.20
CA PRO A 464 -24.28 18.85 -10.49
C PRO A 464 -23.33 18.30 -11.57
N VAL A 465 -23.83 18.15 -12.80
CA VAL A 465 -22.98 17.94 -13.98
C VAL A 465 -22.50 19.31 -14.45
N GLY A 466 -21.21 19.59 -14.32
CA GLY A 466 -20.64 20.91 -14.61
C GLY A 466 -20.44 21.18 -16.10
N SER A 467 -20.21 20.14 -16.89
CA SER A 467 -20.01 20.19 -18.34
C SER A 467 -20.40 18.86 -19.00
N THR A 468 -20.27 18.74 -20.32
CA THR A 468 -20.50 17.47 -21.04
C THR A 468 -19.53 16.36 -20.67
N ASN A 469 -18.44 16.66 -19.96
CA ASN A 469 -17.55 15.67 -19.35
C ASN A 469 -17.17 16.14 -17.94
N THR A 470 -17.74 15.52 -16.90
CA THR A 470 -17.60 15.98 -15.52
C THR A 470 -17.13 14.86 -14.61
N THR A 471 -16.02 15.09 -13.92
CA THR A 471 -15.56 14.29 -12.78
C THR A 471 -16.26 14.76 -11.51
N ILE A 472 -16.90 13.84 -10.80
CA ILE A 472 -17.63 14.06 -9.55
C ILE A 472 -17.04 13.13 -8.50
N LEU A 473 -16.54 13.67 -7.39
CA LEU A 473 -16.06 12.85 -6.28
C LEU A 473 -17.24 12.35 -5.44
N TRP A 474 -17.10 11.19 -4.80
CA TRP A 474 -18.07 10.69 -3.82
C TRP A 474 -18.30 11.71 -2.70
N SER A 475 -17.27 12.47 -2.32
CA SER A 475 -17.39 13.55 -1.34
C SER A 475 -18.23 14.75 -1.79
N ASP A 476 -18.50 14.89 -3.10
CA ASP A 476 -19.27 16.01 -3.64
C ASP A 476 -20.78 15.70 -3.65
N PHE A 477 -21.16 14.43 -3.45
CA PHE A 477 -22.54 14.01 -3.38
C PHE A 477 -23.18 14.50 -2.07
N ASN A 478 -24.28 15.24 -2.21
CA ASN A 478 -25.00 15.85 -1.11
C ASN A 478 -26.51 15.64 -1.25
N THR A 479 -27.24 15.44 -0.14
CA THR A 479 -28.70 15.26 -0.18
C THR A 479 -29.45 16.52 -0.66
N GLU A 480 -28.82 17.69 -0.63
CA GLU A 480 -29.30 18.96 -1.18
C GLU A 480 -28.23 19.63 -2.07
N CYS A 481 -27.82 18.95 -3.14
CA CYS A 481 -26.73 19.42 -4.01
C CYS A 481 -26.98 20.74 -4.77
N TRP A 482 -28.17 21.32 -4.67
CA TRP A 482 -28.50 22.64 -5.24
C TRP A 482 -28.08 23.82 -4.35
N ASN A 483 -27.81 23.59 -3.06
CA ASN A 483 -27.41 24.62 -2.10
C ASN A 483 -26.30 24.15 -1.13
N ASN A 484 -25.91 22.87 -1.18
CA ASN A 484 -24.93 22.21 -0.32
C ASN A 484 -25.28 22.25 1.19
N GLN A 485 -26.56 22.37 1.55
CA GLN A 485 -27.02 22.40 2.95
C GLN A 485 -27.36 21.01 3.51
N GLY A 486 -27.38 19.98 2.66
CA GLY A 486 -27.71 18.61 3.03
C GLY A 486 -26.53 17.82 3.61
N ALA A 487 -26.76 16.54 3.85
CA ALA A 487 -25.72 15.62 4.30
C ALA A 487 -24.86 15.15 3.12
N TYR A 488 -23.54 15.16 3.30
CA TYR A 488 -22.61 14.57 2.33
C TYR A 488 -22.62 13.05 2.42
N TYR A 489 -22.40 12.40 1.28
CA TYR A 489 -22.21 10.95 1.18
C TYR A 489 -20.92 10.52 1.87
N LYS A 490 -20.96 9.39 2.59
CA LYS A 490 -19.89 8.90 3.48
C LYS A 490 -19.42 7.49 3.13
N GLY A 491 -19.75 6.99 1.94
CA GLY A 491 -19.44 5.63 1.53
C GLY A 491 -20.49 4.61 1.98
N GLU A 492 -21.75 5.03 2.14
CA GLU A 492 -22.87 4.11 2.33
C GLU A 492 -23.07 3.21 1.11
N ALA A 493 -23.62 2.00 1.30
CA ALA A 493 -23.90 1.11 0.16
C ALA A 493 -24.99 1.71 -0.75
N ILE A 494 -24.72 1.76 -2.06
CA ILE A 494 -25.62 2.27 -3.08
C ILE A 494 -26.05 1.15 -4.04
N ALA A 495 -27.23 1.28 -4.61
CA ALA A 495 -27.82 0.27 -5.49
C ALA A 495 -28.14 0.80 -6.89
N GLN A 496 -28.23 2.12 -7.06
CA GLN A 496 -28.59 2.73 -8.34
C GLN A 496 -27.87 4.07 -8.51
N LEU A 497 -27.46 4.34 -9.74
CA LEU A 497 -26.88 5.59 -10.21
C LEU A 497 -27.73 6.11 -11.37
N MET A 498 -28.06 7.40 -11.39
CA MET A 498 -28.84 7.99 -12.46
C MET A 498 -28.40 9.38 -12.85
N VAL A 499 -28.42 9.67 -14.14
CA VAL A 499 -28.33 11.03 -14.68
C VAL A 499 -29.75 11.60 -14.73
N GLN A 500 -29.94 12.69 -14.00
CA GLN A 500 -31.21 13.35 -13.77
C GLN A 500 -31.29 14.66 -14.56
N VAL A 501 -32.41 14.86 -15.25
CA VAL A 501 -32.88 16.17 -15.70
C VAL A 501 -33.74 16.76 -14.58
N PRO A 502 -33.24 17.70 -13.77
CA PRO A 502 -33.98 18.24 -12.63
C PRO A 502 -35.09 19.17 -13.12
N GLY A 503 -36.27 19.11 -12.50
CA GLY A 503 -37.39 20.00 -12.79
C GLY A 503 -37.11 21.47 -12.50
N ALA A 504 -37.85 22.35 -13.17
CA ALA A 504 -37.70 23.79 -13.08
C ALA A 504 -39.07 24.47 -13.02
N ALA A 505 -39.10 25.78 -12.71
CA ALA A 505 -40.34 26.55 -12.67
C ALA A 505 -41.08 26.60 -14.02
N ALA A 506 -40.36 26.43 -15.14
CA ALA A 506 -40.91 26.28 -16.47
C ALA A 506 -40.65 24.86 -16.99
N ALA A 507 -41.53 24.39 -17.88
CA ALA A 507 -41.31 23.13 -18.58
C ALA A 507 -40.05 23.23 -19.45
N GLN A 508 -39.31 22.15 -19.53
CA GLN A 508 -38.04 22.08 -20.26
C GLN A 508 -37.98 20.81 -21.09
N SER A 509 -37.54 20.96 -22.35
CA SER A 509 -37.22 19.83 -23.21
C SER A 509 -35.76 19.44 -23.02
N TYR A 510 -35.46 18.16 -23.14
CA TYR A 510 -34.11 17.64 -23.05
C TYR A 510 -33.87 16.61 -24.15
N ASN A 511 -32.60 16.51 -24.56
CA ASN A 511 -32.12 15.48 -25.46
C ASN A 511 -30.62 15.30 -25.16
N PHE A 512 -30.26 14.15 -24.61
CA PHE A 512 -28.87 13.82 -24.35
C PHE A 512 -28.65 12.31 -24.44
N CYS A 513 -27.41 11.93 -24.65
CA CYS A 513 -26.94 10.57 -24.54
C CYS A 513 -25.92 10.49 -23.42
N LEU A 514 -26.01 9.44 -22.60
CA LEU A 514 -24.94 9.03 -21.74
C LEU A 514 -23.94 8.24 -22.58
N GLN A 515 -22.76 8.81 -22.77
CA GLN A 515 -21.71 8.29 -23.65
C GLN A 515 -20.58 7.62 -22.85
N GLY A 516 -20.59 7.77 -21.53
CA GLY A 516 -19.56 7.24 -20.67
C GLY A 516 -19.84 7.50 -19.20
N ILE A 517 -19.72 6.45 -18.39
CA ILE A 517 -19.45 6.57 -16.96
C ILE A 517 -18.22 5.73 -16.69
N THR A 518 -17.24 6.29 -16.01
CA THR A 518 -16.08 5.57 -15.51
C THR A 518 -15.95 5.84 -14.03
N THR A 519 -15.51 4.85 -13.26
CA THR A 519 -15.18 5.08 -11.86
C THR A 519 -13.82 5.76 -11.78
N ASN A 520 -13.75 6.89 -11.07
CA ASN A 520 -12.48 7.49 -10.70
C ASN A 520 -11.86 6.56 -9.66
N ALA A 521 -10.64 6.06 -9.85
CA ALA A 521 -9.98 5.17 -8.88
C ALA A 521 -10.08 5.73 -7.44
N GLY A 522 -10.30 4.86 -6.46
CA GLY A 522 -10.28 5.18 -5.03
C GLY A 522 -9.03 5.96 -4.67
N SER A 523 -9.08 6.83 -3.66
CA SER A 523 -8.05 7.85 -3.42
C SER A 523 -6.73 7.17 -3.02
N GLY A 524 -5.93 6.71 -3.98
CA GLY A 524 -4.80 7.50 -4.43
C GLY A 524 -5.31 8.48 -5.48
N GLN A 525 -4.87 9.72 -5.42
CA GLN A 525 -5.05 10.58 -6.58
C GLN A 525 -4.47 9.85 -7.79
N ASP A 526 -5.17 9.90 -8.92
CA ASP A 526 -4.44 9.94 -10.18
C ASP A 526 -4.10 11.40 -10.46
N THR A 527 -3.05 11.88 -9.78
CA THR A 527 -2.14 12.86 -10.36
C THR A 527 -1.38 12.18 -11.49
N GLY A 528 -2.11 11.80 -12.55
CA GLY A 528 -1.62 11.17 -13.78
C GLY A 528 -0.74 9.95 -13.57
N SER A 529 -1.31 8.74 -13.59
CA SER A 529 -0.67 7.46 -13.28
C SER A 529 0.24 7.51 -12.06
N PRO A 530 0.03 6.77 -10.94
CA PRO A 530 1.21 6.23 -10.31
C PRO A 530 1.75 5.24 -11.33
N THR A 531 2.75 5.69 -12.10
CA THR A 531 3.87 4.77 -12.27
C THR A 531 4.16 4.29 -10.87
N THR A 532 3.99 3.00 -10.59
CA THR A 532 4.23 2.47 -9.24
C THR A 532 5.56 3.04 -8.80
N CYS A 533 5.54 4.00 -7.87
CA CYS A 533 6.76 4.68 -7.46
C CYS A 533 7.72 3.56 -7.09
N GLY A 534 8.88 3.52 -7.75
CA GLY A 534 9.73 2.34 -7.76
C GLY A 534 9.94 1.75 -6.36
N VAL A 535 10.02 0.43 -6.24
CA VAL A 535 10.18 -0.19 -4.92
C VAL A 535 11.58 0.05 -4.32
N SER A 536 12.52 0.56 -5.12
CA SER A 536 13.88 0.88 -4.68
C SER A 536 14.53 2.01 -5.49
N GLY A 537 15.42 2.75 -4.84
CA GLY A 537 16.32 3.70 -5.49
C GLY A 537 17.45 3.03 -6.26
N GLY A 538 17.69 1.73 -6.07
CA GLY A 538 18.71 0.95 -6.75
C GLY A 538 20.08 0.96 -6.07
N THR A 539 21.11 0.52 -6.80
CA THR A 539 22.44 0.33 -6.22
C THR A 539 23.11 1.65 -5.83
N ILE A 540 23.66 1.68 -4.63
CA ILE A 540 24.42 2.80 -4.10
C ILE A 540 25.85 2.72 -4.63
N THR A 541 26.28 3.77 -5.32
CA THR A 541 27.58 3.86 -5.99
C THR A 541 28.27 5.19 -5.68
N GLY A 542 29.59 5.23 -5.86
CA GLY A 542 30.42 6.39 -5.58
C GLY A 542 31.38 6.17 -4.41
N GLN A 543 31.96 7.28 -3.93
CA GLN A 543 32.91 7.26 -2.83
C GLN A 543 32.21 6.91 -1.51
N THR A 544 32.83 6.03 -0.73
CA THR A 544 32.45 5.80 0.67
C THR A 544 33.22 6.76 1.56
N TYR A 545 32.51 7.43 2.47
CA TYR A 545 33.07 8.34 3.47
C TYR A 545 32.87 7.73 4.85
N THR A 546 33.97 7.34 5.49
CA THR A 546 33.96 6.80 6.86
C THR A 546 34.40 7.86 7.86
N ASN A 547 33.93 7.76 9.12
CA ASN A 547 34.31 8.66 10.20
C ASN A 547 33.98 10.13 9.91
N VAL A 548 32.85 10.39 9.28
CA VAL A 548 32.38 11.76 9.02
C VAL A 548 31.92 12.39 10.32
N THR A 549 32.58 13.49 10.74
CA THR A 549 32.32 14.15 12.03
C THR A 549 32.02 15.65 11.93
N ASP A 550 32.18 16.25 10.75
CA ASP A 550 31.85 17.66 10.53
C ASP A 550 30.36 17.91 10.77
N ARG A 551 29.99 19.01 11.43
CA ARG A 551 28.57 19.23 11.80
C ARG A 551 27.68 19.69 10.63
N PHE A 552 28.20 20.38 9.62
CA PHE A 552 27.41 20.99 8.53
C PHE A 552 27.92 20.64 7.13
N LYS A 553 28.41 19.43 6.91
CA LYS A 553 28.99 19.04 5.62
C LYS A 553 28.07 18.13 4.84
N SER A 554 28.05 18.33 3.53
CA SER A 554 27.30 17.53 2.54
C SER A 554 28.26 16.72 1.69
N TYR A 555 27.88 15.49 1.36
CA TYR A 555 28.67 14.54 0.60
C TYR A 555 27.85 14.00 -0.58
N ASP A 556 28.45 13.99 -1.77
CA ASP A 556 27.80 13.47 -2.97
C ASP A 556 27.73 11.94 -2.94
N ILE A 557 26.57 11.40 -3.32
CA ILE A 557 26.31 9.97 -3.47
C ILE A 557 25.47 9.72 -4.71
N THR A 558 25.58 8.53 -5.30
CA THR A 558 24.74 8.12 -6.43
C THR A 558 23.90 6.91 -6.04
N ILE A 559 22.59 6.98 -6.26
CA ILE A 559 21.65 5.88 -5.98
C ILE A 559 20.90 5.60 -7.28
N GLY A 560 21.05 4.39 -7.82
CA GLY A 560 20.44 3.99 -9.10
C GLY A 560 20.85 4.88 -10.28
N GLY A 561 22.09 5.38 -10.29
CA GLY A 561 22.58 6.31 -11.31
C GLY A 561 22.14 7.76 -11.14
N THR A 562 21.29 8.07 -10.15
CA THR A 562 20.85 9.45 -9.84
C THR A 562 21.69 10.06 -8.73
N GLY A 563 22.09 11.33 -8.89
CA GLY A 563 22.90 12.05 -7.90
C GLY A 563 22.07 12.62 -6.74
N TYR A 564 22.51 12.30 -5.53
CA TYR A 564 21.97 12.79 -4.25
C TYR A 564 23.09 13.33 -3.38
N ARG A 565 22.72 13.94 -2.26
CA ARG A 565 23.68 14.35 -1.24
C ARG A 565 23.23 13.94 0.14
N VAL A 566 24.19 13.55 0.98
CA VAL A 566 23.96 13.26 2.40
C VAL A 566 24.59 14.36 3.23
N GLN A 567 23.81 14.95 4.13
CA GLN A 567 24.24 15.98 5.06
C GLN A 567 24.28 15.45 6.49
N THR A 568 25.27 15.90 7.24
CA THR A 568 25.42 15.59 8.66
C THR A 568 24.44 16.38 9.52
N ASN A 569 24.24 17.65 9.17
CA ASN A 569 23.26 18.60 9.72
C ASN A 569 23.03 18.48 11.24
N ALA A 570 24.11 18.63 12.01
CA ALA A 570 24.08 18.64 13.47
C ALA A 570 23.95 20.10 13.96
N TRP A 571 22.72 20.62 13.86
CA TRP A 571 22.39 22.04 14.01
C TRP A 571 22.01 22.50 15.42
N GLY A 572 21.69 21.55 16.30
CA GLY A 572 21.19 21.84 17.63
C GLY A 572 22.22 22.51 18.54
N PRO A 573 21.75 23.16 19.62
CA PRO A 573 22.61 23.91 20.53
C PRO A 573 23.65 23.03 21.25
N ASN A 574 23.38 21.73 21.40
CA ASN A 574 24.31 20.78 22.03
C ASN A 574 25.12 19.97 21.00
N ALA A 575 25.01 20.30 19.71
CA ALA A 575 25.78 19.66 18.64
C ALA A 575 27.09 20.41 18.36
N SER A 576 28.16 19.65 18.14
CA SER A 576 29.49 20.12 17.78
C SER A 576 30.17 19.15 16.81
N ASP A 577 31.27 19.57 16.18
CA ASP A 577 32.06 18.65 15.35
C ASP A 577 32.55 17.48 16.22
N GLY A 578 32.32 16.24 15.76
CA GLY A 578 32.61 15.02 16.52
C GLY A 578 31.54 14.56 17.51
N SER A 579 30.48 15.34 17.74
CA SER A 579 29.29 14.90 18.50
C SER A 579 28.43 13.88 17.73
N GLN A 580 28.65 13.78 16.43
CA GLN A 580 28.04 12.82 15.54
C GLN A 580 29.12 12.17 14.70
N GLN A 581 29.00 10.86 14.44
CA GLN A 581 29.87 10.13 13.52
C GLN A 581 29.02 9.34 12.54
N MET A 582 29.30 9.51 11.24
CA MET A 582 28.58 8.83 10.17
C MET A 582 29.52 8.06 9.24
N THR A 583 28.96 7.03 8.63
CA THR A 583 29.48 6.39 7.42
C THR A 583 28.47 6.69 6.31
N ILE A 584 28.93 7.29 5.22
CA ILE A 584 28.11 7.73 4.09
C ILE A 584 28.56 6.95 2.85
N GLY A 585 27.61 6.28 2.20
CA GLY A 585 27.91 5.29 1.17
C GLY A 585 28.65 4.06 1.70
N GLY A 586 28.67 2.99 0.90
CA GLY A 586 29.30 1.72 1.28
C GLY A 586 28.45 0.86 2.22
N SER A 587 28.80 -0.43 2.36
CA SER A 587 28.08 -1.43 3.17
C SER A 587 26.58 -1.60 2.84
N GLY A 588 26.16 -1.23 1.63
CA GLY A 588 24.78 -1.35 1.16
C GLY A 588 23.78 -0.34 1.76
N ASN A 589 24.26 0.73 2.42
CA ASN A 589 23.40 1.79 2.98
C ASN A 589 23.76 3.17 2.41
N VAL A 590 22.78 4.07 2.36
CA VAL A 590 22.96 5.47 1.98
C VAL A 590 23.81 6.17 3.04
N PHE A 591 23.45 5.98 4.31
CA PHE A 591 24.32 6.31 5.43
C PHE A 591 23.98 5.48 6.67
N THR A 592 24.91 5.44 7.62
CA THR A 592 24.77 4.85 8.95
C THR A 592 25.32 5.80 10.00
N MET A 593 24.60 5.93 11.11
CA MET A 593 24.99 6.66 12.30
C MET A 593 25.88 5.76 13.17
N ASN A 594 27.20 5.94 13.13
CA ASN A 594 28.12 5.16 13.97
C ASN A 594 28.07 5.60 15.43
N ARG A 595 27.86 6.91 15.66
CA ARG A 595 27.80 7.52 16.99
C ARG A 595 26.96 8.79 16.96
N GLN A 596 26.26 9.06 18.06
CA GLN A 596 25.51 10.29 18.28
C GLN A 596 25.51 10.61 19.77
N ASP A 597 26.12 11.72 20.15
CA ASP A 597 26.20 12.19 21.54
C ASP A 597 25.38 13.45 21.78
N ALA A 598 25.06 14.20 20.72
CA ALA A 598 24.29 15.42 20.83
C ALA A 598 22.91 15.10 21.42
N SER A 599 22.67 15.61 22.63
CA SER A 599 21.50 15.26 23.43
C SER A 599 20.84 16.52 24.00
N GLY A 600 19.51 16.62 23.90
CA GLY A 600 18.77 17.79 24.40
C GLY A 600 17.26 17.56 24.50
N SER A 601 16.54 18.57 24.98
CA SER A 601 15.07 18.56 25.06
C SER A 601 14.38 18.85 23.73
N GLY A 602 15.10 19.44 22.77
CA GLY A 602 14.67 19.65 21.39
C GLY A 602 15.58 18.91 20.41
N VAL A 603 15.21 18.90 19.13
CA VAL A 603 16.00 18.25 18.07
C VAL A 603 17.43 18.79 18.06
N GLN A 604 18.40 17.89 18.04
CA GLN A 604 19.82 18.23 18.03
C GLN A 604 20.45 18.06 16.65
N THR A 605 19.99 17.09 15.88
CA THR A 605 20.57 16.79 14.56
C THR A 605 19.48 16.32 13.61
N TYR A 606 19.66 16.60 12.32
CA TYR A 606 18.86 16.03 11.23
C TYR A 606 19.75 15.45 10.12
N PRO A 607 20.55 14.40 10.40
CA PRO A 607 21.28 13.69 9.36
C PRO A 607 20.31 13.13 8.33
N SER A 608 20.51 13.50 7.06
CA SER A 608 19.56 13.19 5.99
C SER A 608 20.22 13.09 4.63
N VAL A 609 19.55 12.37 3.73
CA VAL A 609 19.83 12.34 2.30
C VAL A 609 18.81 13.25 1.59
N TYR A 610 19.22 13.94 0.53
CA TYR A 610 18.33 14.82 -0.21
C TYR A 610 18.60 14.88 -1.71
N ARG A 611 17.57 15.32 -2.43
CA ARG A 611 17.60 15.80 -3.83
C ARG A 611 17.08 17.23 -3.89
N GLY A 612 17.69 18.08 -4.70
CA GLY A 612 17.38 19.51 -4.80
C GLY A 612 18.41 20.38 -4.10
N LYS A 613 17.98 21.50 -3.50
CA LYS A 613 18.85 22.48 -2.83
C LYS A 613 18.48 22.62 -1.35
N ALA A 614 19.06 21.77 -0.50
CA ALA A 614 18.90 21.89 0.95
C ALA A 614 19.49 23.22 1.48
N GLN A 615 19.07 23.62 2.68
CA GLN A 615 19.53 24.86 3.30
C GLN A 615 21.06 24.83 3.50
N GLY A 616 21.73 25.92 3.12
CA GLY A 616 23.17 26.11 3.35
C GLY A 616 24.10 25.39 2.36
N ASP A 617 23.59 24.58 1.44
CA ASP A 617 24.43 23.78 0.52
C ASP A 617 24.98 24.61 -0.67
N GLY A 618 24.26 25.65 -1.11
CA GLY A 618 24.64 26.61 -2.17
C GLY A 618 24.89 26.03 -3.57
N THR A 619 25.05 24.72 -3.69
CA THR A 619 25.43 23.96 -4.88
C THR A 619 24.28 23.09 -5.36
N GLY A 620 23.58 22.41 -4.43
CA GLY A 620 22.47 21.53 -4.74
C GLY A 620 22.92 20.21 -5.36
N THR A 621 21.96 19.32 -5.60
CA THR A 621 22.22 18.07 -6.32
C THR A 621 22.17 18.27 -7.84
N PRO A 622 23.08 17.66 -8.61
CA PRO A 622 23.06 17.75 -10.08
C PRO A 622 21.73 17.26 -10.68
N ASN A 623 21.25 17.92 -11.73
CA ASN A 623 20.05 17.52 -12.50
C ASN A 623 18.82 17.20 -11.61
N SER A 624 18.62 17.97 -10.55
CA SER A 624 17.51 17.78 -9.60
C SER A 624 16.14 18.08 -10.20
N GLN A 625 16.10 18.86 -11.29
CA GLN A 625 14.91 19.54 -11.80
C GLN A 625 14.28 20.52 -10.80
N MET A 626 14.98 20.86 -9.71
CA MET A 626 14.52 21.78 -8.66
C MET A 626 15.40 23.05 -8.62
N PRO A 627 14.81 24.25 -8.45
CA PRO A 627 13.40 24.49 -8.11
C PRO A 627 12.41 24.25 -9.27
N ILE A 628 11.29 23.59 -8.98
CA ILE A 628 10.16 23.39 -9.92
C ILE A 628 8.88 23.94 -9.31
N GLN A 629 8.05 24.61 -10.11
CA GLN A 629 6.80 25.18 -9.61
C GLN A 629 5.82 24.07 -9.19
N VAL A 630 5.14 24.23 -8.05
CA VAL A 630 4.22 23.24 -7.50
C VAL A 630 3.12 22.85 -8.51
N SER A 631 2.61 23.82 -9.28
CA SER A 631 1.61 23.59 -10.35
C SER A 631 2.14 22.83 -11.57
N ALA A 632 3.45 22.80 -11.76
CA ALA A 632 4.15 22.14 -12.87
C ALA A 632 4.61 20.72 -12.54
N ILE A 633 4.48 20.28 -11.29
CA ILE A 633 4.73 18.89 -10.89
C ILE A 633 3.48 18.07 -11.23
N ASN A 634 3.63 17.05 -12.08
CA ASN A 634 2.59 16.04 -12.31
C ASN A 634 2.69 14.95 -11.24
N GLU A 635 3.86 14.34 -11.10
CA GLU A 635 4.13 13.25 -10.18
C GLU A 635 5.49 13.48 -9.50
N LEU A 636 5.58 13.17 -8.21
CA LEU A 636 6.77 13.30 -7.37
C LEU A 636 7.00 12.02 -6.57
N CYS A 637 7.32 10.94 -7.26
CA CYS A 637 7.58 9.66 -6.65
C CYS A 637 8.80 9.69 -5.72
N THR A 638 8.66 9.17 -4.51
CA THR A 638 9.75 9.03 -3.55
C THR A 638 9.67 7.74 -2.77
N GLY A 639 10.83 7.21 -2.40
CA GLY A 639 10.99 6.10 -1.47
C GLY A 639 12.00 6.41 -0.39
N PHE A 640 11.78 5.87 0.80
CA PHE A 640 12.66 6.02 1.95
C PHE A 640 12.59 4.76 2.81
N SER A 641 13.75 4.15 3.07
CA SER A 641 13.88 2.94 3.89
C SER A 641 14.90 3.11 5.01
N THR A 642 14.52 2.70 6.22
CA THR A 642 15.25 2.91 7.47
C THR A 642 15.10 1.73 8.44
N ASN A 643 15.77 1.80 9.59
CA ASN A 643 15.62 0.88 10.73
C ASN A 643 15.18 1.59 12.02
N SER A 644 14.63 2.81 11.94
CA SER A 644 14.30 3.64 13.11
C SER A 644 13.41 2.94 14.13
N LEU A 645 12.49 2.07 13.70
CA LEU A 645 11.64 1.32 14.63
C LEU A 645 12.42 0.32 15.49
N SER A 646 13.61 -0.11 15.08
CA SER A 646 14.48 -0.98 15.86
C SER A 646 15.54 -0.23 16.68
N ALA A 647 15.65 1.09 16.49
CA ALA A 647 16.66 1.91 17.15
C ALA A 647 16.20 2.42 18.52
N SER A 648 17.16 2.59 19.43
CA SER A 648 16.93 3.18 20.75
C SER A 648 17.18 4.70 20.74
N GLY A 649 16.35 5.45 21.46
CA GLY A 649 16.51 6.89 21.66
C GLY A 649 15.22 7.68 21.45
N LYS A 650 15.33 9.00 21.58
CA LYS A 650 14.25 9.95 21.27
C LYS A 650 14.52 10.56 19.90
N LEU A 651 13.83 10.03 18.90
CA LEU A 651 14.03 10.38 17.51
C LEU A 651 12.77 10.12 16.69
N VAL A 652 12.73 10.70 15.49
CA VAL A 652 11.74 10.39 14.45
C VAL A 652 12.43 10.21 13.09
N SER A 653 11.90 9.31 12.28
CA SER A 653 12.24 9.19 10.86
C SER A 653 11.24 9.99 10.03
N THR A 654 11.76 10.96 9.27
CA THR A 654 10.91 11.93 8.60
C THR A 654 11.51 12.44 7.30
N TYR A 655 10.62 12.75 6.37
CA TYR A 655 10.89 13.66 5.27
C TYR A 655 10.88 15.11 5.74
N ASP A 656 11.75 15.93 5.15
CA ASP A 656 11.72 17.39 5.17
C ASP A 656 11.69 17.91 3.73
N VAL A 657 10.58 18.56 3.36
CA VAL A 657 10.31 19.01 2.01
C VAL A 657 10.19 20.52 2.02
N TYR A 658 11.06 21.18 1.27
CA TYR A 658 11.25 22.62 1.35
C TYR A 658 10.62 23.30 0.16
N PHE A 659 9.93 24.42 0.42
CA PHE A 659 9.32 25.26 -0.61
C PHE A 659 9.78 26.70 -0.49
N THR A 660 9.82 27.39 -1.62
CA THR A 660 10.19 28.82 -1.69
C THR A 660 9.29 29.58 -2.66
N HIS A 661 9.16 30.89 -2.44
CA HIS A 661 8.56 31.81 -3.41
C HIS A 661 9.51 32.17 -4.56
N ASN A 662 10.81 31.85 -4.45
CA ASN A 662 11.82 32.24 -5.43
C ASN A 662 12.06 31.17 -6.48
N SER A 663 11.63 31.42 -7.72
CA SER A 663 11.86 30.53 -8.87
C SER A 663 13.34 30.34 -9.22
N ASN A 664 14.21 31.28 -8.83
CA ASN A 664 15.65 31.25 -9.07
C ASN A 664 16.44 30.91 -7.79
N PHE A 665 15.86 30.11 -6.90
CA PHE A 665 16.48 29.78 -5.63
C PHE A 665 17.88 29.16 -5.80
N THR A 666 18.86 29.71 -5.07
CA THR A 666 20.26 29.26 -5.08
C THR A 666 20.72 28.80 -3.70
N THR A 667 20.40 29.54 -2.64
CA THR A 667 20.71 29.22 -1.25
C THR A 667 19.79 29.98 -0.30
N GLY A 668 19.61 29.49 0.93
CA GLY A 668 18.79 30.12 1.96
C GLY A 668 17.92 29.14 2.74
N GLU A 669 17.16 29.67 3.67
CA GLU A 669 16.11 28.94 4.39
C GLU A 669 14.85 28.79 3.51
N PRO A 670 14.06 27.73 3.69
CA PRO A 670 12.78 27.62 3.00
C PRO A 670 11.76 28.65 3.50
N ASP A 671 10.75 28.90 2.68
CA ASP A 671 9.59 29.72 3.05
C ASP A 671 8.51 28.90 3.76
N VAL A 672 8.36 27.62 3.38
CA VAL A 672 7.44 26.66 4.00
C VAL A 672 8.13 25.31 4.13
N PHE A 673 7.92 24.66 5.27
CA PHE A 673 8.34 23.28 5.55
C PHE A 673 7.12 22.35 5.43
N LEU A 674 7.29 21.24 4.72
CA LEU A 674 6.36 20.12 4.78
C LEU A 674 7.11 18.89 5.28
N MET A 675 6.60 18.23 6.31
CA MET A 675 7.22 17.04 6.89
C MET A 675 6.30 15.83 6.75
N VAL A 676 6.86 14.66 6.48
CA VAL A 676 6.12 13.38 6.47
C VAL A 676 6.83 12.39 7.39
N TRP A 677 6.21 12.11 8.52
CA TRP A 677 6.77 11.32 9.61
C TRP A 677 6.32 9.87 9.48
N LEU A 678 7.29 8.96 9.36
CA LEU A 678 7.05 7.52 9.21
C LEU A 678 6.84 6.84 10.56
N ASP A 679 7.41 7.42 11.63
CA ASP A 679 7.27 6.95 12.99
C ASP A 679 7.33 8.09 14.03
N ARG A 680 7.08 7.71 15.29
CA ARG A 680 7.17 8.60 16.44
C ARG A 680 7.54 7.81 17.70
N ARG A 681 8.54 8.29 18.46
CA ARG A 681 8.97 7.69 19.74
C ARG A 681 8.77 8.66 20.91
N ASP A 682 8.47 8.12 22.09
CA ASP A 682 8.49 8.81 23.39
C ASP A 682 7.74 10.16 23.48
N GLY A 683 6.60 10.30 22.79
CA GLY A 683 5.77 11.51 22.86
C GLY A 683 6.35 12.73 22.13
N PHE A 684 7.33 12.52 21.26
CA PHE A 684 7.90 13.52 20.36
C PHE A 684 6.82 14.02 19.39
N ASN A 685 6.52 15.31 19.35
CA ASN A 685 5.42 15.84 18.52
C ASN A 685 5.96 16.68 17.37
N PRO A 686 5.25 16.72 16.21
CA PRO A 686 5.68 17.49 15.04
C PRO A 686 5.96 18.97 15.27
N LEU A 687 5.45 19.52 16.38
CA LEU A 687 5.71 20.87 16.87
C LEU A 687 5.68 20.88 18.41
N SER A 688 6.38 21.85 19.03
CA SER A 688 6.47 22.03 20.50
C SER A 688 5.09 22.27 21.16
N PRO A 689 4.88 21.97 22.46
CA PRO A 689 3.58 22.15 23.15
C PRO A 689 3.01 23.57 23.22
N SER A 690 3.76 24.58 22.74
CA SER A 690 3.39 26.01 22.80
C SER A 690 2.55 26.50 21.61
N TYR A 691 2.17 25.64 20.67
CA TYR A 691 1.48 26.07 19.45
C TYR A 691 -0.03 25.80 19.55
N GLU A 692 -0.79 26.88 19.39
CA GLU A 692 -2.20 26.99 19.76
C GLU A 692 -3.12 26.08 18.93
N CYS A 693 -3.73 25.09 19.59
CA CYS A 693 -4.96 24.45 19.14
C CYS A 693 -6.15 25.39 19.31
N ARG A 694 -6.16 26.56 18.64
CA ARG A 694 -7.15 27.63 18.81
C ARG A 694 -7.60 27.80 20.28
N ASN A 695 -6.66 28.16 21.15
CA ASN A 695 -6.88 28.43 22.58
C ASN A 695 -7.11 27.21 23.51
N GLN A 696 -6.65 26.02 23.15
CA GLN A 696 -6.55 24.89 24.09
C GLN A 696 -5.12 24.34 24.15
N ALA A 697 -4.67 24.00 25.36
CA ALA A 697 -3.38 23.32 25.55
C ALA A 697 -3.52 21.85 25.13
N PRO A 698 -2.75 21.35 24.14
CA PRO A 698 -2.89 19.97 23.68
C PRO A 698 -2.35 18.98 24.72
N ALA A 699 -3.13 17.94 25.03
CA ALA A 699 -2.71 16.82 25.89
C ALA A 699 -1.93 15.73 25.12
N GLY A 700 -1.52 16.02 23.88
CA GLY A 700 -0.86 15.11 22.95
C GLY A 700 -1.39 15.23 21.51
N VAL A 701 -0.67 14.66 20.55
CA VAL A 701 -1.03 14.57 19.11
C VAL A 701 -2.46 14.08 18.87
N ASP A 702 -2.98 13.23 19.76
CA ASP A 702 -4.32 12.65 19.66
C ASP A 702 -5.45 13.68 19.87
N SER A 703 -5.12 14.89 20.30
CA SER A 703 -6.10 15.91 20.68
C SER A 703 -6.31 17.04 19.66
N CYS A 704 -5.50 17.13 18.60
CA CYS A 704 -5.51 18.31 17.73
C CYS A 704 -5.00 18.13 16.28
N PRO A 705 -5.36 17.07 15.55
CA PRO A 705 -5.09 17.01 14.11
C PRO A 705 -5.95 18.05 13.36
N HIS A 706 -5.34 18.78 12.42
CA HIS A 706 -6.01 19.73 11.52
C HIS A 706 -6.59 19.02 10.28
N GLY A 707 -7.04 17.78 10.44
CA GLY A 707 -7.54 16.90 9.40
C GLY A 707 -6.62 15.71 9.13
N THR A 708 -7.02 14.90 8.15
CA THR A 708 -6.32 13.68 7.75
C THR A 708 -6.21 13.60 6.25
N VAL A 709 -5.23 12.85 5.77
CA VAL A 709 -5.08 12.47 4.37
C VAL A 709 -4.74 10.98 4.27
N THR A 710 -5.24 10.32 3.24
CA THR A 710 -4.85 8.94 2.91
C THR A 710 -3.95 8.98 1.69
N VAL A 711 -2.74 8.45 1.81
CA VAL A 711 -1.74 8.37 0.73
C VAL A 711 -1.29 6.92 0.63
N ASN A 712 -1.40 6.34 -0.57
CA ASN A 712 -1.08 4.93 -0.83
C ASN A 712 -1.76 3.96 0.19
N GLY A 713 -3.05 4.20 0.47
CA GLY A 713 -3.84 3.41 1.43
C GLY A 713 -3.44 3.59 2.91
N GLN A 714 -2.52 4.49 3.23
CA GLN A 714 -2.06 4.75 4.60
C GLN A 714 -2.63 6.07 5.12
N LEU A 715 -3.18 6.05 6.33
CA LEU A 715 -3.74 7.23 6.99
C LEU A 715 -2.65 8.09 7.63
N PHE A 716 -2.73 9.40 7.43
CA PHE A 716 -1.88 10.42 8.05
C PHE A 716 -2.71 11.49 8.75
N TYR A 717 -2.24 11.94 9.91
CA TYR A 717 -2.76 13.07 10.66
C TYR A 717 -1.99 14.33 10.30
N ARG A 718 -2.69 15.38 9.88
CA ARG A 718 -2.09 16.68 9.51
C ARG A 718 -1.98 17.59 10.73
N PHE A 719 -0.82 18.23 10.89
CA PHE A 719 -0.52 19.25 11.88
C PHE A 719 -0.03 20.50 11.15
N VAL A 720 -0.41 21.67 11.64
CA VAL A 720 0.00 22.96 11.06
C VAL A 720 0.42 23.88 12.18
N GLY A 721 1.58 24.53 12.03
CA GLY A 721 2.04 25.59 12.93
C GLY A 721 3.26 26.28 12.36
N ASN A 722 4.09 26.86 13.23
CA ASN A 722 5.21 27.71 12.79
C ASN A 722 6.51 27.37 13.53
N ASN A 723 7.61 27.33 12.78
CA ASN A 723 8.96 27.40 13.31
C ASN A 723 9.49 28.83 13.11
N GLY A 724 9.53 29.62 14.17
CA GLY A 724 9.72 31.07 14.05
C GLY A 724 8.59 31.70 13.22
N SER A 725 8.93 32.42 12.15
CA SER A 725 7.96 33.01 11.22
C SER A 725 7.55 32.07 10.08
N LYS A 726 8.16 30.88 9.97
CA LYS A 726 7.99 29.98 8.83
C LYS A 726 6.92 28.92 9.12
N PRO A 727 5.91 28.75 8.25
CA PRO A 727 4.93 27.68 8.41
C PRO A 727 5.55 26.29 8.28
N VAL A 728 5.05 25.36 9.07
CA VAL A 728 5.40 23.94 9.07
C VAL A 728 4.11 23.13 8.99
N ILE A 729 4.00 22.29 7.97
CA ILE A 729 2.88 21.38 7.75
C ILE A 729 3.41 19.96 7.91
N SER A 730 2.97 19.23 8.93
CA SER A 730 3.51 17.91 9.23
C SER A 730 2.44 16.84 9.12
N TYR A 731 2.77 15.72 8.49
CA TYR A 731 1.91 14.56 8.33
C TYR A 731 2.48 13.41 9.14
N LEU A 732 1.78 13.02 10.21
CA LEU A 732 2.15 11.89 11.03
C LEU A 732 1.39 10.64 10.59
N ARG A 733 2.11 9.59 10.19
CA ARG A 733 1.49 8.33 9.84
C ARG A 733 0.80 7.69 11.05
N ALA A 734 -0.41 7.19 10.84
CA ALA A 734 -1.20 6.53 11.89
C ALA A 734 -0.62 5.16 12.31
N THR A 735 -0.05 4.41 11.36
CA THR A 735 0.64 3.14 11.60
C THR A 735 2.09 3.29 11.22
N TYR A 736 3.01 3.15 12.17
CA TYR A 736 4.42 3.43 11.92
C TYR A 736 5.08 2.38 11.00
N THR A 737 6.10 2.82 10.26
CA THR A 737 6.85 1.95 9.34
C THR A 737 8.34 2.26 9.36
N ASN A 738 9.14 1.33 8.85
CA ASN A 738 10.54 1.54 8.50
C ASN A 738 10.73 1.91 7.02
N SER A 739 9.71 1.75 6.17
CA SER A 739 9.83 2.00 4.74
C SER A 739 8.52 2.46 4.11
N MET A 740 8.62 3.32 3.11
CA MET A 740 7.48 3.78 2.32
C MET A 740 7.91 4.20 0.92
N ASN A 741 7.09 3.86 -0.07
CA ASN A 741 7.14 4.37 -1.45
C ASN A 741 5.80 5.02 -1.76
N PHE A 742 5.81 6.25 -2.25
CA PHE A 742 4.59 7.03 -2.48
C PHE A 742 4.84 8.22 -3.40
N ASP A 743 3.78 8.77 -3.98
CA ASP A 743 3.83 10.07 -4.63
C ASP A 743 3.73 11.18 -3.58
N LEU A 744 4.80 11.93 -3.37
CA LEU A 744 4.83 13.05 -2.44
C LEU A 744 3.91 14.20 -2.89
N LYS A 745 3.52 14.23 -4.18
CA LYS A 745 2.57 15.20 -4.72
C LYS A 745 1.21 15.11 -4.03
N ASP A 746 0.79 13.95 -3.52
CA ASP A 746 -0.44 13.78 -2.75
C ASP A 746 -0.45 14.67 -1.49
N PHE A 747 0.65 14.66 -0.72
CA PHE A 747 0.79 15.51 0.46
C PHE A 747 0.87 16.99 0.11
N ILE A 748 1.53 17.32 -1.01
CA ILE A 748 1.63 18.70 -1.52
C ILE A 748 0.24 19.21 -1.91
N ASN A 749 -0.56 18.41 -2.61
CA ASN A 749 -1.91 18.79 -3.02
C ASN A 749 -2.85 18.92 -1.82
N ASP A 750 -2.75 18.02 -0.85
CA ASP A 750 -3.48 18.13 0.40
C ASP A 750 -3.11 19.41 1.19
N ALA A 751 -1.81 19.74 1.26
CA ALA A 751 -1.34 20.99 1.87
C ALA A 751 -1.85 22.23 1.13
N VAL A 752 -1.79 22.26 -0.21
CA VAL A 752 -2.33 23.36 -1.03
C VAL A 752 -3.84 23.51 -0.87
N LYS A 753 -4.56 22.40 -0.73
CA LYS A 753 -6.02 22.41 -0.59
C LYS A 753 -6.48 22.86 0.79
N ASN A 754 -5.79 22.41 1.84
CA ASN A 754 -6.28 22.52 3.22
C ASN A 754 -5.51 23.52 4.09
N THR A 755 -4.46 24.15 3.55
CA THR A 755 -3.70 25.21 4.21
C THR A 755 -3.60 26.43 3.30
N SER A 756 -3.38 27.61 3.88
CA SER A 756 -3.07 28.83 3.11
C SER A 756 -1.57 29.06 2.93
N ASP A 757 -0.75 28.22 3.57
CA ASP A 757 0.70 28.42 3.68
C ASP A 757 1.43 27.95 2.42
N LEU A 758 1.06 26.78 1.89
CA LEU A 758 1.60 26.26 0.63
C LEU A 758 0.65 26.54 -0.53
N THR A 759 1.16 27.05 -1.65
CA THR A 759 0.33 27.36 -2.83
C THR A 759 0.91 26.79 -4.12
N ASN A 760 0.06 26.63 -5.13
CA ASN A 760 0.44 26.18 -6.47
C ASN A 760 1.49 27.07 -7.17
N ASN A 761 1.66 28.31 -6.72
CA ASN A 761 2.61 29.26 -7.31
C ASN A 761 4.00 29.21 -6.67
N MET A 762 4.16 28.49 -5.55
CA MET A 762 5.46 28.26 -4.92
C MET A 762 6.28 27.24 -5.70
N TYR A 763 7.55 27.09 -5.33
CA TYR A 763 8.49 26.18 -5.96
C TYR A 763 9.00 25.16 -4.95
N LEU A 764 9.00 23.89 -5.35
CA LEU A 764 9.65 22.81 -4.62
C LEU A 764 11.17 23.01 -4.72
N GLN A 765 11.81 23.23 -3.57
CA GLN A 765 13.24 23.51 -3.44
C GLN A 765 14.07 22.24 -3.25
N SER A 766 13.62 21.34 -2.37
CA SER A 766 14.31 20.08 -2.08
C SER A 766 13.38 19.06 -1.43
N VAL A 767 13.67 17.78 -1.63
CA VAL A 767 13.10 16.66 -0.89
C VAL A 767 14.22 15.99 -0.11
N GLN A 768 14.07 15.93 1.22
CA GLN A 768 15.04 15.37 2.15
C GLN A 768 14.39 14.27 2.98
N ALA A 769 15.15 13.26 3.40
CA ALA A 769 14.68 12.24 4.35
C ALA A 769 15.81 11.78 5.27
N GLY A 770 15.49 11.59 6.54
CA GLY A 770 16.47 11.26 7.56
C GLY A 770 15.88 11.15 8.96
N PHE A 771 16.66 11.56 9.96
CA PHE A 771 16.30 11.39 11.37
C PHE A 771 16.38 12.69 12.13
N GLU A 772 15.29 13.17 12.72
CA GLU A 772 15.40 14.21 13.74
C GLU A 772 15.72 13.53 15.08
N ILE A 773 16.92 13.78 15.62
CA ILE A 773 17.42 13.10 16.82
C ILE A 773 17.52 14.10 17.96
N MET A 774 16.83 13.82 19.07
CA MET A 774 16.97 14.53 20.35
C MET A 774 18.00 13.87 21.27
N ASN A 775 18.03 12.53 21.31
CA ASN A 775 18.92 11.73 22.16
C ASN A 775 19.05 10.31 21.58
N GLY A 776 20.24 9.70 21.67
CA GLY A 776 20.49 8.34 21.18
C GLY A 776 20.73 8.31 19.67
N GLY A 777 20.25 7.29 18.97
CA GLY A 777 20.32 7.24 17.49
C GLY A 777 21.59 6.64 16.87
N ALA A 778 22.53 6.15 17.67
CA ALA A 778 23.60 5.28 17.16
C ALA A 778 23.00 3.99 16.58
N GLY A 779 23.52 3.53 15.43
CA GLY A 779 23.02 2.37 14.70
C GLY A 779 21.86 2.65 13.74
N LEU A 780 21.32 3.88 13.70
CA LEU A 780 20.38 4.29 12.68
C LEU A 780 21.00 4.20 11.29
N LYS A 781 20.24 3.74 10.29
CA LYS A 781 20.67 3.66 8.90
C LYS A 781 19.55 4.03 7.96
N VAL A 782 19.92 4.66 6.86
CA VAL A 782 19.06 4.79 5.67
C VAL A 782 19.58 3.80 4.66
N SER A 783 18.79 2.76 4.36
CA SER A 783 19.20 1.70 3.44
C SER A 783 18.88 2.06 2.00
N ASP A 784 17.83 2.85 1.76
CA ASP A 784 17.43 3.26 0.42
C ASP A 784 16.71 4.62 0.44
N PHE A 785 16.89 5.38 -0.64
CA PHE A 785 16.21 6.64 -0.87
C PHE A 785 16.18 6.97 -2.36
N TYR A 786 15.03 7.42 -2.86
CA TYR A 786 14.95 8.02 -4.18
C TYR A 786 13.90 9.12 -4.26
N VAL A 787 14.07 9.98 -5.26
CA VAL A 787 13.11 11.02 -5.65
C VAL A 787 13.09 11.05 -7.17
N LEU A 788 11.92 10.98 -7.79
CA LEU A 788 11.69 11.13 -9.21
C LEU A 788 10.70 12.29 -9.40
N VAL A 789 11.08 13.27 -10.22
CA VAL A 789 10.24 14.42 -10.53
C VAL A 789 9.79 14.29 -11.97
N ASN A 790 8.48 14.20 -12.17
CA ASN A 790 7.85 14.22 -13.49
C ASN A 790 7.08 15.54 -13.62
N GLY A 791 7.63 16.47 -14.40
CA GLY A 791 7.02 17.76 -14.70
C GLY A 791 5.96 17.68 -15.81
N LYS A 792 5.21 18.76 -15.98
CA LYS A 792 4.34 19.03 -17.14
C LYS A 792 5.12 19.35 -18.40
#